data_AF-A0A9P5XLS1-F1
#
_entry.id   AF-A0A9P5XLS1-F1
#
_cell.length_a   1.000
_cell.length_b   1.000
_cell.length_c   1.000
_cell.angle_alpha   90.00
_cell.angle_beta   90.00
_cell.angle_gamma   90.00
#
_symmetry.space_group_name_H-M   'P 1'
#
loop_
_entity.id
_entity.type
_entity.pdbx_description
1 polymer ?
#
loop_
_entity_poly.entity_id
_entity_poly.type
_entity_poly.pdbx_seq_one_letter_code
_entity_poly.pdbx_strand_id
1 'polypeptide(L)'
;MASTESDIPKAVLYYSPTSAWSAISDLLSPGCFGTHFHARDEKGYGADELDLRIVDLATVPTLVVPLQKTLSEDVESRYKAITDSKAIVEFLDKSRSTQSRTHTTSGAPAPSLTPATIAFTTTSNEIIELLHSEAGDPSKLWYENARDQESLQKLSVEVLPFLTGKAKALAQFLDEAESEKIHVSAKTKKFWADKKAAVEVLLEVFVLADKADGELNAEDKSKREAYFANARAAWETELKRLLGELDKAVIGPYALECCGIGDQISVADLHLAAWLARVAKLAGASTSDNGEAVVAKLEKHIGSELELSKVKYRAGNGEEKESQAKLGGYWDTVRERGSWKKSSDTDCEDVRQHPAHARSSDFLFPPRIPSRHSSIASTAASTPVPSRSVSPHPHPHPPRPFYISGVSSSCPSDTDDEPSSPLLSWNRARNSWWREHRSQWWSPSRRRRPRSWRITRLVKRWLRNIVRHPLIPGQPITIVLTLILLSIFAILLTLLLIYILNPDKEPLPWRAYCAYPSVYNTREPPPTSAPYPSPNNPQSPAVAFPPPNLDHLPPAGIFLGVFSVDSAFERRQLVRSTWASHPRSRHGAGDGDGGDGTSRTIVRFVVGQPRKDWERRIKLEMEMYNDIVILPMQENMNGGKTHTFFSWASINAWVPPVYVNSTISPPRFTYSNFTSSPPALAPHDPYLAWRDLASLNPKTWVRPDYVVKVDDDSFVMLAELEARLRVELHTKNEDRRHTLSFARAAVKNASVVAGGVTTMIDANAGPNAMAGPRTPTQLTDNDPLIYWGYLVTNKYHQFMAGELYALSWTLVDWVAKDPMIKTMTKGAEDKQTAKWMRIHPRHKEIRWASERCWIYDHPRSGTVYAHGFLFPSEVTRVKRQILESYGDNAQKVMRDLGQPFGNGLLPTPTDWAHSSVSTFGVRYTPPLPDLSTSYSVEALVEGSEMSVLREGSPMTPEYAWAHREGRRKRYRNQRVGGTIVVHFIKKHMWFLETALALLEGDEKSEHEMFEDHEDGGMLEDVAASPHWHVIQQGVAR
;
A
#
# COMPACT_ATOMS: atom_id res chain seq x y z
N MET A 1 -46.94 -9.64 15.77
CA MET A 1 -47.13 -9.95 14.33
C MET A 1 -45.75 -10.15 13.75
N ALA A 2 -45.50 -11.27 13.06
CA ALA A 2 -44.26 -11.42 12.30
C ALA A 2 -44.48 -10.81 10.91
N SER A 3 -43.58 -9.95 10.47
CA SER A 3 -43.50 -9.48 9.09
C SER A 3 -42.99 -10.63 8.21
N THR A 4 -43.70 -10.93 7.13
CA THR A 4 -43.22 -11.85 6.11
C THR A 4 -42.08 -11.19 5.34
N GLU A 5 -40.88 -11.78 5.40
CA GLU A 5 -39.72 -11.34 4.63
C GLU A 5 -40.08 -11.30 3.13
N SER A 6 -39.79 -10.18 2.47
CA SER A 6 -39.85 -10.09 1.02
C SER A 6 -38.50 -10.55 0.47
N ASP A 7 -38.47 -11.76 -0.06
CA ASP A 7 -37.25 -12.43 -0.53
C ASP A 7 -36.73 -11.78 -1.83
N ILE A 8 -36.05 -10.64 -1.67
CA ILE A 8 -35.41 -9.87 -2.75
C ILE A 8 -33.98 -10.42 -2.91
N PRO A 9 -33.61 -10.97 -4.07
CA PRO A 9 -32.35 -11.69 -4.22
C PRO A 9 -31.13 -10.77 -4.04
N LYS A 10 -30.17 -11.28 -3.25
CA LYS A 10 -29.00 -10.52 -2.78
C LYS A 10 -27.97 -10.23 -3.88
N ALA A 11 -28.05 -10.91 -5.01
CA ALA A 11 -27.39 -10.56 -6.26
C ALA A 11 -28.24 -11.06 -7.44
N VAL A 12 -28.17 -10.38 -8.59
CA VAL A 12 -28.85 -10.80 -9.82
C VAL A 12 -27.81 -10.87 -10.95
N LEU A 13 -27.64 -12.03 -11.57
CA LEU A 13 -26.74 -12.22 -12.70
C LEU A 13 -27.51 -12.28 -14.01
N TYR A 14 -27.20 -11.34 -14.91
CA TYR A 14 -27.69 -11.31 -16.27
C TYR A 14 -26.70 -12.04 -17.18
N TYR A 15 -27.17 -13.10 -17.84
CA TYR A 15 -26.34 -13.99 -18.65
C TYR A 15 -27.06 -14.40 -19.95
N SER A 16 -26.31 -14.99 -20.89
CA SER A 16 -26.84 -15.52 -22.14
C SER A 16 -26.12 -16.84 -22.49
N PRO A 17 -26.84 -17.95 -22.75
CA PRO A 17 -26.23 -19.24 -23.11
C PRO A 17 -25.37 -19.23 -24.38
N THR A 18 -25.51 -18.22 -25.25
CA THR A 18 -24.73 -18.12 -26.50
C THR A 18 -23.36 -17.46 -26.30
N SER A 19 -23.20 -16.63 -25.26
CA SER A 19 -21.99 -15.84 -24.96
C SER A 19 -20.94 -16.69 -24.24
N ALA A 20 -19.78 -16.90 -24.88
CA ALA A 20 -18.69 -17.74 -24.35
C ALA A 20 -18.22 -17.29 -22.95
N TRP A 21 -18.10 -15.99 -22.73
CA TRP A 21 -17.66 -15.42 -21.46
C TRP A 21 -18.76 -15.41 -20.37
N SER A 22 -20.01 -15.74 -20.71
CA SER A 22 -21.11 -15.86 -19.73
C SER A 22 -21.09 -17.20 -18.98
N ALA A 23 -20.61 -18.26 -19.63
CA ALA A 23 -20.48 -19.60 -19.05
C ALA A 23 -19.49 -19.70 -17.88
N ILE A 24 -18.68 -18.66 -17.66
CA ILE A 24 -17.81 -18.50 -16.49
C ILE A 24 -18.60 -18.05 -15.25
N SER A 25 -19.70 -17.34 -15.46
CA SER A 25 -20.46 -16.68 -14.39
C SER A 25 -21.79 -17.36 -14.08
N ASP A 26 -22.49 -17.91 -15.08
CA ASP A 26 -23.75 -18.64 -14.85
C ASP A 26 -23.89 -19.93 -15.67
N LEU A 27 -24.81 -20.78 -15.19
CA LEU A 27 -24.67 -22.22 -15.20
C LEU A 27 -26.01 -22.98 -15.07
N LEU A 28 -27.18 -22.32 -15.14
CA LEU A 28 -28.49 -22.97 -15.04
C LEU A 28 -29.42 -22.68 -16.25
N SER A 29 -29.00 -23.08 -17.45
CA SER A 29 -29.90 -23.34 -18.59
C SER A 29 -29.20 -24.22 -19.63
N PRO A 30 -29.86 -25.21 -20.26
CA PRO A 30 -29.21 -26.18 -21.15
C PRO A 30 -28.65 -25.52 -22.43
N GLY A 31 -27.32 -25.60 -22.61
CA GLY A 31 -26.55 -24.92 -23.66
C GLY A 31 -25.90 -25.83 -24.71
N CYS A 32 -26.41 -27.04 -24.89
CA CYS A 32 -26.00 -28.05 -25.89
C CYS A 32 -24.53 -28.52 -25.88
N PHE A 33 -23.65 -28.01 -25.01
CA PHE A 33 -22.32 -28.58 -24.73
C PHE A 33 -22.11 -28.56 -23.21
N GLY A 34 -22.18 -29.74 -22.58
CA GLY A 34 -22.03 -29.93 -21.13
C GLY A 34 -20.60 -29.69 -20.64
N THR A 35 -20.21 -28.42 -20.59
CA THR A 35 -18.95 -27.92 -20.01
C THR A 35 -19.25 -26.80 -19.01
N HIS A 36 -20.29 -27.01 -18.21
CA HIS A 36 -20.76 -26.08 -17.20
C HIS A 36 -19.79 -26.11 -16.01
N PHE A 37 -18.89 -25.13 -15.93
CA PHE A 37 -17.87 -25.12 -14.87
C PHE A 37 -18.32 -24.30 -13.67
N HIS A 38 -18.67 -25.01 -12.59
CA HIS A 38 -19.39 -24.46 -11.44
C HIS A 38 -18.54 -23.53 -10.55
N ALA A 39 -18.19 -22.33 -11.00
CA ALA A 39 -17.64 -21.28 -10.13
C ALA A 39 -18.53 -21.01 -8.89
N ARG A 40 -19.84 -21.28 -9.02
CA ARG A 40 -20.84 -21.28 -7.96
C ARG A 40 -20.71 -22.45 -6.97
N ASP A 41 -20.60 -23.72 -7.40
CA ASP A 41 -20.49 -24.87 -6.48
C ASP A 41 -19.10 -24.98 -5.86
N GLU A 42 -18.03 -24.69 -6.61
CA GLU A 42 -16.65 -24.64 -6.10
C GLU A 42 -16.49 -23.55 -5.00
N LYS A 43 -17.42 -22.58 -4.96
CA LYS A 43 -17.59 -21.58 -3.89
C LYS A 43 -18.78 -21.85 -2.95
N GLY A 44 -19.60 -22.86 -3.22
CA GLY A 44 -20.79 -23.22 -2.45
C GLY A 44 -21.87 -22.14 -2.32
N TYR A 45 -22.23 -21.42 -3.40
CA TYR A 45 -23.33 -20.43 -3.39
C TYR A 45 -24.73 -21.06 -3.42
N GLY A 46 -25.59 -20.61 -2.49
CA GLY A 46 -26.99 -21.03 -2.34
C GLY A 46 -27.88 -20.57 -3.51
N ALA A 47 -29.05 -21.19 -3.66
CA ALA A 47 -30.06 -20.77 -4.65
C ALA A 47 -30.87 -19.53 -4.21
N ASP A 48 -30.81 -19.25 -2.92
CA ASP A 48 -31.31 -18.08 -2.18
C ASP A 48 -30.34 -16.89 -2.19
N GLU A 49 -29.06 -17.10 -2.51
CA GLU A 49 -28.04 -16.03 -2.45
C GLU A 49 -27.92 -15.24 -3.76
N LEU A 50 -28.19 -15.87 -4.92
CA LEU A 50 -27.91 -15.30 -6.24
C LEU A 50 -28.94 -15.77 -7.30
N ASP A 51 -29.75 -14.81 -7.76
CA ASP A 51 -30.81 -14.98 -8.75
C ASP A 51 -30.28 -14.81 -10.18
N LEU A 52 -30.91 -15.51 -11.13
CA LEU A 52 -30.38 -15.78 -12.47
C LEU A 52 -31.39 -15.35 -13.52
N ARG A 53 -31.01 -14.39 -14.37
CA ARG A 53 -31.91 -13.79 -15.36
C ARG A 53 -31.32 -13.87 -16.77
N ILE A 54 -31.89 -14.78 -17.57
CA ILE A 54 -31.64 -14.86 -19.00
C ILE A 54 -32.15 -13.56 -19.65
N VAL A 55 -31.26 -12.72 -20.19
CA VAL A 55 -31.66 -11.52 -20.93
C VAL A 55 -30.72 -11.24 -22.10
N ASP A 56 -31.32 -10.95 -23.26
CA ASP A 56 -30.65 -10.54 -24.49
C ASP A 56 -30.21 -9.06 -24.41
N LEU A 57 -29.18 -8.79 -23.59
CA LEU A 57 -28.58 -7.47 -23.39
C LEU A 57 -27.35 -7.25 -24.29
N ALA A 58 -27.00 -5.98 -24.51
CA ALA A 58 -25.88 -5.60 -25.38
C ALA A 58 -24.46 -5.95 -24.84
N THR A 59 -24.34 -6.26 -23.55
CA THR A 59 -23.08 -6.67 -22.88
C THR A 59 -23.38 -7.71 -21.80
N VAL A 60 -22.91 -8.94 -22.00
CA VAL A 60 -23.28 -10.12 -21.20
C VAL A 60 -22.04 -11.03 -21.06
N PRO A 61 -21.64 -11.42 -19.83
CA PRO A 61 -22.40 -11.35 -18.57
C PRO A 61 -22.40 -9.96 -17.91
N THR A 62 -23.44 -9.70 -17.12
CA THR A 62 -23.54 -8.53 -16.24
C THR A 62 -24.05 -8.93 -14.85
N LEU A 63 -23.18 -8.89 -13.85
CA LEU A 63 -23.53 -9.15 -12.45
C LEU A 63 -24.03 -7.86 -11.79
N VAL A 64 -25.28 -7.83 -11.33
CA VAL A 64 -25.88 -6.72 -10.60
C VAL A 64 -25.90 -7.05 -9.11
N VAL A 65 -25.06 -6.35 -8.35
CA VAL A 65 -24.89 -6.55 -6.90
C VAL A 65 -25.28 -5.30 -6.12
N PRO A 66 -25.92 -5.42 -4.95
CA PRO A 66 -26.11 -4.31 -4.03
C PRO A 66 -24.76 -3.78 -3.55
N LEU A 67 -24.66 -2.48 -3.34
CA LEU A 67 -23.49 -1.86 -2.73
C LEU A 67 -23.40 -2.26 -1.25
N GLN A 68 -22.18 -2.45 -0.75
CA GLN A 68 -21.84 -2.79 0.65
C GLN A 68 -22.55 -1.91 1.70
N LYS A 69 -23.01 -0.71 1.33
CA LYS A 69 -23.66 0.27 2.21
C LYS A 69 -25.19 0.24 2.19
N THR A 70 -25.78 -0.72 1.47
CA THR A 70 -27.24 -0.92 1.34
C THR A 70 -27.57 -2.42 1.39
N LEU A 71 -26.96 -3.12 2.36
CA LEU A 71 -27.18 -4.54 2.67
C LEU A 71 -28.11 -4.74 3.88
N SER A 72 -28.43 -3.67 4.62
CA SER A 72 -29.43 -3.67 5.70
C SER A 72 -30.83 -3.43 5.14
N GLU A 73 -31.83 -4.11 5.71
CA GLU A 73 -33.24 -4.04 5.32
C GLU A 73 -33.84 -2.62 5.44
N ASP A 74 -33.34 -1.82 6.38
CA ASP A 74 -33.76 -0.42 6.58
C ASP A 74 -33.33 0.55 5.46
N VAL A 75 -32.53 0.10 4.48
CA VAL A 75 -31.88 0.97 3.49
C VAL A 75 -32.14 0.52 2.06
N GLU A 76 -32.84 1.36 1.30
CA GLU A 76 -33.11 1.17 -0.14
C GLU A 76 -31.87 0.70 -0.92
N SER A 77 -31.97 -0.53 -1.45
CA SER A 77 -30.85 -1.25 -2.05
C SER A 77 -30.34 -0.56 -3.32
N ARG A 78 -29.11 -0.03 -3.26
CA ARG A 78 -28.46 0.61 -4.42
C ARG A 78 -27.57 -0.38 -5.12
N TYR A 79 -27.98 -0.80 -6.31
CA TYR A 79 -27.26 -1.78 -7.10
C TYR A 79 -26.15 -1.17 -7.97
N LYS A 80 -25.13 -1.98 -8.25
CA LYS A 80 -24.07 -1.72 -9.23
C LYS A 80 -23.98 -2.90 -10.20
N ALA A 81 -24.02 -2.60 -11.50
CA ALA A 81 -23.65 -3.54 -12.54
C ALA A 81 -22.11 -3.68 -12.65
N ILE A 82 -21.64 -4.92 -12.77
CA ILE A 82 -20.28 -5.30 -13.14
C ILE A 82 -20.42 -6.06 -14.47
N THR A 83 -19.84 -5.53 -15.54
CA THR A 83 -20.10 -5.97 -16.94
C THR A 83 -18.89 -6.62 -17.63
N ASP A 84 -17.81 -6.85 -16.88
CA ASP A 84 -16.57 -7.47 -17.35
C ASP A 84 -16.41 -8.83 -16.67
N SER A 85 -16.16 -9.88 -17.44
CA SER A 85 -16.05 -11.25 -16.92
C SER A 85 -14.86 -11.42 -15.99
N LYS A 86 -13.72 -10.73 -16.21
CA LYS A 86 -12.57 -10.76 -15.28
C LYS A 86 -12.96 -10.16 -13.93
N ALA A 87 -13.53 -8.95 -13.94
CA ALA A 87 -14.02 -8.28 -12.73
C ALA A 87 -15.15 -9.04 -12.03
N ILE A 88 -15.98 -9.82 -12.75
CA ILE A 88 -17.01 -10.68 -12.15
C ILE A 88 -16.37 -11.82 -11.36
N VAL A 89 -15.47 -12.62 -11.94
CA VAL A 89 -14.87 -13.74 -11.16
C VAL A 89 -13.92 -13.24 -10.08
N GLU A 90 -13.20 -12.13 -10.29
CA GLU A 90 -12.40 -11.49 -9.24
C GLU A 90 -13.28 -11.02 -8.07
N PHE A 91 -14.49 -10.51 -8.36
CA PHE A 91 -15.47 -10.15 -7.33
C PHE A 91 -16.06 -11.39 -6.63
N LEU A 92 -16.39 -12.45 -7.35
CA LEU A 92 -16.94 -13.69 -6.80
C LEU A 92 -15.93 -14.47 -5.93
N ASP A 93 -14.64 -14.41 -6.27
CA ASP A 93 -13.56 -14.97 -5.44
C ASP A 93 -13.41 -14.20 -4.12
N LYS A 94 -13.40 -12.86 -4.20
CA LYS A 94 -13.19 -11.96 -3.05
C LYS A 94 -14.40 -11.79 -2.14
N SER A 95 -15.62 -12.05 -2.61
CA SER A 95 -16.85 -11.81 -1.83
C SER A 95 -17.14 -12.90 -0.78
N ARG A 96 -16.64 -14.13 -0.96
CA ARG A 96 -16.74 -15.22 0.04
C ARG A 96 -15.41 -15.81 0.52
N SER A 97 -14.27 -15.22 0.15
CA SER A 97 -13.00 -15.52 0.82
C SER A 97 -12.90 -14.83 2.19
N THR A 98 -11.93 -15.23 3.00
CA THR A 98 -11.60 -14.59 4.29
C THR A 98 -11.13 -13.14 4.17
N GLN A 99 -10.99 -12.61 2.94
CA GLN A 99 -10.68 -11.20 2.66
C GLN A 99 -11.94 -10.33 2.45
N SER A 100 -13.13 -10.93 2.46
CA SER A 100 -14.40 -10.24 2.23
C SER A 100 -14.75 -9.26 3.35
N ARG A 101 -15.03 -7.99 2.99
CA ARG A 101 -15.35 -6.90 3.93
C ARG A 101 -16.83 -6.81 4.32
N THR A 102 -17.65 -7.77 3.91
CA THR A 102 -19.11 -7.76 4.17
C THR A 102 -19.52 -8.62 5.36
N HIS A 103 -18.61 -9.44 5.90
CA HIS A 103 -18.91 -10.48 6.90
C HIS A 103 -20.02 -11.47 6.47
N THR A 104 -20.34 -11.55 5.17
CA THR A 104 -21.29 -12.52 4.60
C THR A 104 -20.64 -13.90 4.42
N THR A 105 -20.04 -14.41 5.51
CA THR A 105 -19.56 -15.80 5.57
C THR A 105 -20.72 -16.71 5.92
N SER A 106 -21.25 -17.39 4.91
CA SER A 106 -22.00 -18.63 5.10
C SER A 106 -21.21 -19.62 5.99
N GLY A 107 -21.92 -20.56 6.63
CA GLY A 107 -21.33 -21.48 7.63
C GLY A 107 -20.19 -22.38 7.13
N ALA A 108 -19.91 -22.41 5.82
CA ALA A 108 -18.70 -22.95 5.24
C ALA A 108 -17.96 -21.84 4.46
N PRO A 109 -16.77 -21.40 4.92
CA PRO A 109 -15.95 -20.43 4.18
C PRO A 109 -15.40 -21.08 2.90
N ALA A 110 -15.54 -20.39 1.77
CA ALA A 110 -15.17 -20.94 0.47
C ALA A 110 -13.65 -20.84 0.23
N PRO A 111 -13.01 -21.84 -0.41
CA PRO A 111 -11.58 -21.80 -0.71
C PRO A 111 -11.23 -20.62 -1.63
N SER A 112 -10.05 -20.03 -1.45
CA SER A 112 -9.54 -18.95 -2.31
C SER A 112 -9.07 -19.55 -3.64
N LEU A 113 -9.59 -19.03 -4.76
CA LEU A 113 -9.15 -19.43 -6.10
C LEU A 113 -7.97 -18.55 -6.59
N THR A 114 -7.81 -17.34 -6.03
CA THR A 114 -6.59 -16.55 -6.25
C THR A 114 -5.39 -17.29 -5.64
N PRO A 115 -4.31 -17.58 -6.40
CA PRO A 115 -3.16 -18.33 -5.91
C PRO A 115 -2.43 -17.64 -4.74
N ALA A 116 -1.90 -18.44 -3.81
CA ALA A 116 -1.23 -17.92 -2.61
C ALA A 116 0.18 -17.34 -2.87
N THR A 117 0.85 -17.72 -3.97
CA THR A 117 2.20 -17.24 -4.29
C THR A 117 2.17 -16.15 -5.35
N ILE A 118 3.12 -15.21 -5.28
CA ILE A 118 3.23 -14.13 -6.28
C ILE A 118 3.56 -14.72 -7.66
N ALA A 119 4.40 -15.77 -7.73
CA ALA A 119 4.74 -16.43 -8.99
C ALA A 119 3.51 -17.04 -9.69
N PHE A 120 2.71 -17.84 -8.96
CA PHE A 120 1.46 -18.39 -9.52
C PHE A 120 0.41 -17.31 -9.78
N THR A 121 0.39 -16.21 -9.02
CA THR A 121 -0.46 -15.04 -9.32
C THR A 121 -0.07 -14.39 -10.65
N THR A 122 1.24 -14.21 -10.90
CA THR A 122 1.74 -13.70 -12.19
C THR A 122 1.33 -14.61 -13.34
N THR A 123 1.61 -15.91 -13.26
CA THR A 123 1.24 -16.86 -14.32
C THR A 123 -0.28 -17.03 -14.48
N SER A 124 -1.05 -16.91 -13.39
CA SER A 124 -2.52 -16.82 -13.46
C SER A 124 -2.95 -15.63 -14.31
N ASN A 125 -2.36 -14.45 -14.09
CA ASN A 125 -2.69 -13.25 -14.84
C ASN A 125 -2.20 -13.33 -16.30
N GLU A 126 -1.02 -13.88 -16.56
CA GLU A 126 -0.49 -14.13 -17.91
C GLU A 126 -1.46 -15.01 -18.73
N ILE A 127 -1.95 -16.12 -18.15
CA ILE A 127 -2.97 -16.98 -18.78
C ILE A 127 -4.27 -16.20 -19.04
N ILE A 128 -4.77 -15.44 -18.06
CA ILE A 128 -6.02 -14.65 -18.19
C ILE A 128 -5.87 -13.47 -19.15
N GLU A 129 -4.68 -12.94 -19.38
CA GLU A 129 -4.39 -11.93 -20.40
C GLU A 129 -4.29 -12.55 -21.80
N LEU A 130 -3.63 -13.70 -21.96
CA LEU A 130 -3.59 -14.45 -23.23
C LEU A 130 -4.99 -14.86 -23.72
N LEU A 131 -5.80 -15.47 -22.85
CA LEU A 131 -7.15 -15.97 -23.19
C LEU A 131 -8.15 -14.86 -23.57
N HIS A 132 -7.91 -13.62 -23.12
CA HIS A 132 -8.75 -12.45 -23.41
C HIS A 132 -8.10 -11.47 -24.41
N SER A 133 -7.03 -11.90 -25.08
CA SER A 133 -6.45 -11.15 -26.20
C SER A 133 -7.38 -11.19 -27.43
N GLU A 134 -7.16 -10.31 -28.41
CA GLU A 134 -7.98 -10.30 -29.65
C GLU A 134 -7.82 -11.59 -30.47
N ALA A 135 -6.67 -12.27 -30.36
CA ALA A 135 -6.43 -13.61 -30.90
C ALA A 135 -7.15 -14.73 -30.13
N GLY A 136 -7.57 -14.45 -28.89
CA GLY A 136 -8.25 -15.38 -28.00
C GLY A 136 -9.77 -15.28 -27.98
N ASP A 137 -10.38 -14.21 -28.51
CA ASP A 137 -11.84 -14.02 -28.44
C ASP A 137 -12.60 -15.15 -29.17
N PRO A 138 -13.36 -16.01 -28.45
CA PRO A 138 -14.13 -17.07 -29.08
C PRO A 138 -15.25 -16.54 -29.99
N SER A 139 -15.60 -15.24 -29.89
CA SER A 139 -16.53 -14.57 -30.79
C SER A 139 -15.89 -14.34 -32.16
N LYS A 140 -14.67 -13.78 -32.22
CA LYS A 140 -13.87 -13.64 -33.46
C LYS A 140 -13.72 -15.01 -34.15
N LEU A 141 -13.22 -16.00 -33.41
CA LEU A 141 -12.99 -17.37 -33.92
C LEU A 141 -14.28 -18.05 -34.43
N TRP A 142 -15.46 -17.69 -33.92
CA TRP A 142 -16.76 -18.17 -34.42
C TRP A 142 -17.18 -17.50 -35.73
N TYR A 143 -17.07 -16.16 -35.85
CA TYR A 143 -17.36 -15.48 -37.13
C TYR A 143 -16.36 -15.88 -38.22
N GLU A 144 -15.12 -16.21 -37.86
CA GLU A 144 -13.99 -16.49 -38.75
C GLU A 144 -13.68 -17.99 -38.86
N ASN A 145 -14.66 -18.88 -38.65
CA ASN A 145 -14.47 -20.34 -38.69
C ASN A 145 -14.53 -20.97 -40.10
N ALA A 146 -14.98 -20.24 -41.12
CA ALA A 146 -15.12 -20.74 -42.49
C ALA A 146 -13.91 -20.39 -43.37
N ARG A 147 -13.43 -21.36 -44.17
CA ARG A 147 -12.22 -21.22 -45.02
C ARG A 147 -12.45 -21.55 -46.50
N ASP A 148 -13.64 -22.03 -46.83
CA ASP A 148 -14.12 -22.36 -48.17
C ASP A 148 -15.62 -22.05 -48.31
N GLN A 149 -16.16 -22.18 -49.53
CA GLN A 149 -17.56 -21.86 -49.80
C GLN A 149 -18.53 -22.77 -49.01
N GLU A 150 -18.21 -24.06 -48.83
CA GLU A 150 -19.11 -25.02 -48.16
C GLU A 150 -19.19 -24.78 -46.65
N SER A 151 -18.07 -24.45 -45.99
CA SER A 151 -18.06 -24.02 -44.59
C SER A 151 -18.72 -22.66 -44.40
N LEU A 152 -18.57 -21.72 -45.35
CA LEU A 152 -19.22 -20.41 -45.30
C LEU A 152 -20.75 -20.54 -45.40
N GLN A 153 -21.26 -21.43 -46.25
CA GLN A 153 -22.69 -21.72 -46.39
C GLN A 153 -23.28 -22.45 -45.16
N LYS A 154 -22.50 -23.28 -44.48
CA LYS A 154 -22.93 -23.88 -43.20
C LYS A 154 -22.94 -22.86 -42.07
N LEU A 155 -21.95 -21.97 -42.04
CA LEU A 155 -21.81 -20.93 -41.01
C LEU A 155 -22.82 -19.78 -41.18
N SER A 156 -23.19 -19.42 -42.42
CA SER A 156 -24.18 -18.36 -42.69
C SER A 156 -25.54 -18.65 -42.06
N VAL A 157 -25.99 -19.91 -42.09
CA VAL A 157 -27.27 -20.34 -41.50
C VAL A 157 -27.33 -20.07 -39.98
N GLU A 158 -26.20 -20.17 -39.28
CA GLU A 158 -26.09 -19.87 -37.84
C GLU A 158 -25.85 -18.38 -37.56
N VAL A 159 -24.96 -17.74 -38.34
CA VAL A 159 -24.42 -16.41 -38.05
C VAL A 159 -25.26 -15.26 -38.63
N LEU A 160 -25.87 -15.44 -39.82
CA LEU A 160 -26.60 -14.38 -40.54
C LEU A 160 -27.78 -13.79 -39.73
N PRO A 161 -28.65 -14.59 -39.06
CA PRO A 161 -29.76 -14.04 -38.29
C PRO A 161 -29.29 -13.17 -37.13
N PHE A 162 -28.20 -13.59 -36.48
CA PHE A 162 -27.59 -12.88 -35.35
C PHE A 162 -26.95 -11.55 -35.80
N LEU A 163 -26.14 -11.56 -36.86
CA LEU A 163 -25.54 -10.33 -37.40
C LEU A 163 -26.61 -9.34 -37.89
N THR A 164 -27.65 -9.82 -38.56
CA THR A 164 -28.74 -8.96 -39.07
C THR A 164 -29.54 -8.33 -37.92
N GLY A 165 -29.87 -9.11 -36.88
CA GLY A 165 -30.51 -8.59 -35.67
C GLY A 165 -29.64 -7.53 -34.96
N LYS A 166 -28.34 -7.81 -34.82
CA LYS A 166 -27.35 -6.93 -34.19
C LYS A 166 -27.17 -5.61 -34.95
N ALA A 167 -27.06 -5.64 -36.28
CA ALA A 167 -26.98 -4.44 -37.11
C ALA A 167 -28.25 -3.58 -37.00
N LYS A 168 -29.44 -4.22 -37.04
CA LYS A 168 -30.73 -3.54 -36.89
C LYS A 168 -30.90 -2.88 -35.51
N ALA A 169 -30.48 -3.55 -34.44
CA ALA A 169 -30.51 -3.01 -33.09
C ALA A 169 -29.56 -1.80 -32.95
N LEU A 170 -28.32 -1.91 -33.46
CA LEU A 170 -27.35 -0.81 -33.44
C LEU A 170 -27.81 0.40 -34.27
N ALA A 171 -28.46 0.18 -35.42
CA ALA A 171 -29.09 1.25 -36.18
C ALA A 171 -30.22 1.94 -35.38
N GLN A 172 -31.15 1.17 -34.80
CA GLN A 172 -32.22 1.72 -33.97
C GLN A 172 -31.67 2.54 -32.78
N PHE A 173 -30.64 2.07 -32.08
CA PHE A 173 -30.05 2.82 -30.96
C PHE A 173 -29.36 4.12 -31.38
N LEU A 174 -28.82 4.20 -32.62
CA LEU A 174 -28.32 5.45 -33.18
C LEU A 174 -29.48 6.39 -33.51
N ASP A 175 -30.51 5.92 -34.23
CA ASP A 175 -31.70 6.70 -34.62
C ASP A 175 -32.45 7.26 -33.38
N GLU A 176 -32.64 6.43 -32.35
CA GLU A 176 -33.30 6.82 -31.09
C GLU A 176 -32.43 7.75 -30.22
N ALA A 177 -31.12 7.78 -30.43
CA ALA A 177 -30.23 8.72 -29.75
C ALA A 177 -29.99 10.02 -30.55
N GLU A 178 -30.21 10.04 -31.87
CA GLU A 178 -30.21 11.24 -32.70
C GLU A 178 -31.54 12.00 -32.65
N SER A 179 -32.67 11.28 -32.56
CA SER A 179 -34.01 11.85 -32.31
C SER A 179 -34.25 12.29 -30.85
N GLU A 180 -33.19 12.40 -30.05
CA GLU A 180 -33.17 12.73 -28.60
C GLU A 180 -34.04 11.87 -27.67
N LYS A 181 -34.74 10.86 -28.19
CA LYS A 181 -35.58 9.90 -27.46
C LYS A 181 -34.80 9.13 -26.38
N ILE A 182 -33.51 8.91 -26.59
CA ILE A 182 -32.58 8.37 -25.59
C ILE A 182 -31.36 9.31 -25.48
N HIS A 183 -31.14 9.90 -24.30
CA HIS A 183 -29.97 10.74 -24.06
C HIS A 183 -28.74 9.88 -23.75
N VAL A 184 -27.79 9.81 -24.69
CA VAL A 184 -26.58 8.98 -24.58
C VAL A 184 -25.30 9.77 -24.87
N SER A 185 -24.20 9.43 -24.20
CA SER A 185 -22.93 10.13 -24.37
C SER A 185 -22.34 9.98 -25.78
N ALA A 186 -21.61 10.99 -26.25
CA ALA A 186 -20.94 10.96 -27.55
C ALA A 186 -19.94 9.79 -27.70
N LYS A 187 -19.35 9.32 -26.60
CA LYS A 187 -18.49 8.11 -26.61
C LYS A 187 -19.28 6.85 -26.94
N THR A 188 -20.50 6.73 -26.40
CA THR A 188 -21.39 5.59 -26.64
C THR A 188 -21.94 5.63 -28.06
N LYS A 189 -22.34 6.81 -28.56
CA LYS A 189 -22.74 6.98 -29.97
C LYS A 189 -21.61 6.54 -30.92
N LYS A 190 -20.37 6.97 -30.68
CA LYS A 190 -19.23 6.50 -31.46
C LYS A 190 -19.04 4.97 -31.35
N PHE A 191 -19.06 4.41 -30.14
CA PHE A 191 -18.93 2.96 -29.94
C PHE A 191 -19.99 2.14 -30.71
N TRP A 192 -21.24 2.62 -30.75
CA TRP A 192 -22.29 1.98 -31.55
C TRP A 192 -22.05 2.10 -33.06
N ALA A 193 -21.57 3.25 -33.55
CA ALA A 193 -21.18 3.41 -34.95
C ALA A 193 -19.99 2.51 -35.33
N ASP A 194 -18.92 2.49 -34.52
CA ASP A 194 -17.74 1.64 -34.71
C ASP A 194 -18.12 0.15 -34.72
N LYS A 195 -19.01 -0.29 -33.79
CA LYS A 195 -19.51 -1.68 -33.75
C LYS A 195 -20.52 -2.01 -34.85
N LYS A 196 -21.26 -1.01 -35.37
CA LYS A 196 -22.17 -1.20 -36.51
C LYS A 196 -21.37 -1.46 -37.78
N ALA A 197 -20.39 -0.60 -38.09
CA ALA A 197 -19.51 -0.77 -39.25
C ALA A 197 -18.79 -2.14 -39.25
N ALA A 198 -18.27 -2.58 -38.10
CA ALA A 198 -17.64 -3.89 -37.97
C ALA A 198 -18.59 -5.09 -38.19
N VAL A 199 -19.90 -4.92 -37.96
CA VAL A 199 -20.93 -5.94 -38.26
C VAL A 199 -21.36 -5.88 -39.74
N GLU A 200 -21.43 -4.68 -40.32
CA GLU A 200 -21.80 -4.48 -41.72
C GLU A 200 -20.78 -5.11 -42.68
N VAL A 201 -19.46 -4.99 -42.40
CA VAL A 201 -18.40 -5.67 -43.17
C VAL A 201 -18.58 -7.19 -43.22
N LEU A 202 -18.99 -7.82 -42.11
CA LEU A 202 -19.28 -9.25 -42.08
C LEU A 202 -20.59 -9.59 -42.81
N LEU A 203 -21.62 -8.76 -42.68
CA LEU A 203 -22.90 -8.96 -43.36
C LEU A 203 -22.76 -8.96 -44.89
N GLU A 204 -21.92 -8.09 -45.46
CA GLU A 204 -21.68 -8.07 -46.92
C GLU A 204 -21.19 -9.44 -47.45
N VAL A 205 -20.36 -10.16 -46.67
CA VAL A 205 -19.89 -11.50 -47.03
C VAL A 205 -20.95 -12.57 -46.74
N PHE A 206 -21.56 -12.54 -45.55
CA PHE A 206 -22.51 -13.58 -45.12
C PHE A 206 -23.84 -13.56 -45.88
N VAL A 207 -24.35 -12.39 -46.29
CA VAL A 207 -25.59 -12.27 -47.11
C VAL A 207 -25.43 -12.92 -48.48
N LEU A 208 -24.21 -13.03 -49.00
CA LEU A 208 -23.92 -13.59 -50.30
C LEU A 208 -23.41 -15.05 -50.24
N ALA A 209 -23.31 -15.66 -49.05
CA ALA A 209 -22.73 -16.99 -48.84
C ALA A 209 -23.28 -18.08 -49.78
N ASP A 210 -24.60 -18.09 -50.00
CA ASP A 210 -25.29 -19.11 -50.79
C ASP A 210 -24.94 -19.06 -52.29
N LYS A 211 -24.40 -17.93 -52.79
CA LYS A 211 -23.97 -17.77 -54.19
C LYS A 211 -22.60 -18.39 -54.43
N ALA A 212 -22.45 -19.00 -55.62
CA ALA A 212 -21.17 -19.52 -56.08
C ALA A 212 -20.19 -18.39 -56.48
N ASP A 213 -18.88 -18.65 -56.41
CA ASP A 213 -17.84 -17.66 -56.77
C ASP A 213 -17.89 -17.15 -58.23
N GLY A 214 -18.66 -17.81 -59.11
CA GLY A 214 -18.94 -17.36 -60.48
C GLY A 214 -20.15 -16.43 -60.62
N GLU A 215 -20.93 -16.23 -59.55
CA GLU A 215 -22.16 -15.43 -59.50
C GLU A 215 -21.98 -14.10 -58.74
N LEU A 216 -20.74 -13.82 -58.31
CA LEU A 216 -20.34 -12.62 -57.58
C LEU A 216 -19.74 -11.55 -58.48
N ASN A 217 -19.88 -10.29 -58.09
CA ASN A 217 -19.10 -9.21 -58.68
C ASN A 217 -17.64 -9.31 -58.21
N ALA A 218 -16.71 -8.67 -58.94
CA ALA A 218 -15.29 -8.67 -58.57
C ALA A 218 -15.01 -8.10 -57.17
N GLU A 219 -15.80 -7.11 -56.74
CA GLU A 219 -15.71 -6.52 -55.39
C GLU A 219 -16.19 -7.51 -54.31
N ASP A 220 -17.38 -8.10 -54.48
CA ASP A 220 -17.94 -9.10 -53.54
C ASP A 220 -17.02 -10.31 -53.40
N LYS A 221 -16.42 -10.75 -54.51
CA LYS A 221 -15.42 -11.83 -54.53
C LYS A 221 -14.15 -11.44 -53.78
N SER A 222 -13.63 -10.23 -53.97
CA SER A 222 -12.47 -9.74 -53.22
C SER A 222 -12.75 -9.67 -51.71
N LYS A 223 -13.95 -9.25 -51.29
CA LYS A 223 -14.38 -9.27 -49.88
C LYS A 223 -14.46 -10.69 -49.31
N ARG A 224 -14.97 -11.67 -50.09
CA ARG A 224 -14.99 -13.10 -49.72
C ARG A 224 -13.57 -13.68 -49.61
N GLU A 225 -12.68 -13.36 -50.54
CA GLU A 225 -11.28 -13.80 -50.51
C GLU A 225 -10.52 -13.21 -49.31
N ALA A 226 -10.74 -11.93 -48.98
CA ALA A 226 -10.20 -11.28 -47.79
C ALA A 226 -10.74 -11.90 -46.48
N TYR A 227 -12.03 -12.23 -46.41
CA TYR A 227 -12.60 -12.98 -45.28
C TYR A 227 -11.91 -14.34 -45.10
N PHE A 228 -11.72 -15.12 -46.16
CA PHE A 228 -11.00 -16.40 -46.08
C PHE A 228 -9.50 -16.25 -45.74
N ALA A 229 -8.86 -15.12 -46.10
CA ALA A 229 -7.51 -14.81 -45.66
C ALA A 229 -7.46 -14.54 -44.14
N ASN A 230 -8.39 -13.73 -43.62
CA ASN A 230 -8.50 -13.44 -42.18
C ASN A 230 -8.84 -14.70 -41.36
N ALA A 231 -9.78 -15.53 -41.84
CA ALA A 231 -10.16 -16.78 -41.20
C ALA A 231 -8.99 -17.80 -41.11
N ARG A 232 -8.12 -17.83 -42.13
CA ARG A 232 -6.87 -18.59 -42.05
C ARG A 232 -5.88 -17.95 -41.06
N ALA A 233 -5.66 -16.64 -41.13
CA ALA A 233 -4.74 -15.95 -40.21
C ALA A 233 -5.13 -16.13 -38.73
N ALA A 234 -6.41 -16.01 -38.38
CA ALA A 234 -6.91 -16.16 -37.02
C ALA A 234 -6.68 -17.57 -36.45
N TRP A 235 -6.99 -18.61 -37.22
CA TRP A 235 -6.84 -20.00 -36.77
C TRP A 235 -5.41 -20.54 -36.90
N GLU A 236 -4.80 -20.39 -38.09
CA GLU A 236 -3.54 -21.04 -38.47
C GLU A 236 -2.31 -20.27 -37.97
N THR A 237 -2.45 -18.97 -37.65
CA THR A 237 -1.35 -18.10 -37.21
C THR A 237 -1.55 -17.53 -35.80
N GLU A 238 -2.65 -16.80 -35.55
CA GLU A 238 -2.88 -16.13 -34.26
C GLU A 238 -3.15 -17.14 -33.14
N LEU A 239 -4.12 -18.03 -33.31
CA LEU A 239 -4.45 -19.07 -32.33
C LEU A 239 -3.33 -20.12 -32.19
N LYS A 240 -2.65 -20.47 -33.29
CA LYS A 240 -1.44 -21.32 -33.25
C LYS A 240 -0.37 -20.74 -32.31
N ARG A 241 -0.13 -19.43 -32.39
CA ARG A 241 0.79 -18.72 -31.47
C ARG A 241 0.27 -18.70 -30.03
N LEU A 242 -1.01 -18.38 -29.83
CA LEU A 242 -1.63 -18.33 -28.50
C LEU A 242 -1.54 -19.68 -27.78
N LEU A 243 -1.87 -20.80 -28.45
CA LEU A 243 -1.74 -22.14 -27.89
C LEU A 243 -0.28 -22.49 -27.55
N GLY A 244 0.67 -22.09 -28.40
CA GLY A 244 2.11 -22.26 -28.14
C GLY A 244 2.69 -21.35 -27.05
N GLU A 245 1.98 -20.29 -26.63
CA GLU A 245 2.30 -19.48 -25.45
C GLU A 245 1.62 -20.05 -24.19
N LEU A 246 0.37 -20.51 -24.32
CA LEU A 246 -0.43 -21.15 -23.28
C LEU A 246 0.17 -22.49 -22.80
N ASP A 247 0.65 -23.34 -23.71
CA ASP A 247 1.33 -24.61 -23.38
C ASP A 247 2.65 -24.39 -22.62
N LYS A 248 3.28 -23.22 -22.74
CA LYS A 248 4.44 -22.83 -21.92
C LYS A 248 4.02 -22.33 -20.53
N ALA A 249 2.89 -21.62 -20.44
CA ALA A 249 2.37 -21.06 -19.20
C ALA A 249 1.70 -22.10 -18.28
N VAL A 250 1.04 -23.12 -18.83
CA VAL A 250 0.43 -24.21 -18.05
C VAL A 250 1.51 -25.08 -17.40
N ILE A 251 1.45 -25.24 -16.08
CA ILE A 251 2.50 -25.87 -15.27
C ILE A 251 2.27 -27.38 -15.05
N GLY A 252 1.01 -27.81 -14.87
CA GLY A 252 0.70 -29.18 -14.46
C GLY A 252 -0.72 -29.66 -14.82
N PRO A 253 -1.31 -30.58 -14.03
CA PRO A 253 -2.64 -31.16 -14.29
C PRO A 253 -3.79 -30.15 -14.20
N TYR A 254 -3.66 -29.14 -13.34
CA TYR A 254 -4.37 -27.84 -13.44
C TYR A 254 -3.38 -26.75 -13.89
N ALA A 255 -3.89 -25.59 -14.31
CA ALA A 255 -3.11 -24.53 -14.98
C ALA A 255 -1.82 -24.13 -14.23
N LEU A 256 -1.85 -24.16 -12.89
CA LEU A 256 -0.77 -23.68 -12.01
C LEU A 256 -0.24 -24.75 -11.04
N GLU A 257 -0.75 -25.98 -11.11
CA GLU A 257 -0.34 -27.06 -10.20
C GLU A 257 1.08 -27.54 -10.51
N CYS A 258 1.85 -27.92 -9.49
CA CYS A 258 3.17 -28.53 -9.67
C CYS A 258 3.38 -29.66 -8.64
N CYS A 259 3.61 -30.88 -9.16
CA CYS A 259 4.11 -32.06 -8.46
C CYS A 259 3.75 -32.19 -6.95
N GLY A 260 2.47 -32.39 -6.64
CA GLY A 260 2.04 -32.90 -5.33
C GLY A 260 1.59 -31.86 -4.30
N ILE A 261 1.23 -30.63 -4.71
CA ILE A 261 0.70 -29.58 -3.83
C ILE A 261 -0.83 -29.38 -4.03
N GLY A 262 -1.59 -30.49 -4.04
CA GLY A 262 -3.05 -30.55 -3.85
C GLY A 262 -3.94 -30.17 -5.06
N ASP A 263 -5.17 -30.69 -5.06
CA ASP A 263 -6.18 -30.56 -6.13
C ASP A 263 -6.85 -29.16 -6.26
N GLN A 264 -6.09 -28.09 -5.97
CA GLN A 264 -6.61 -26.72 -5.88
C GLN A 264 -6.71 -26.03 -7.24
N ILE A 265 -7.96 -25.99 -7.74
CA ILE A 265 -8.40 -25.15 -8.86
C ILE A 265 -8.16 -23.65 -8.57
N SER A 266 -7.71 -22.90 -9.58
CA SER A 266 -7.42 -21.47 -9.50
C SER A 266 -8.35 -20.60 -10.36
N VAL A 267 -8.23 -19.27 -10.25
CA VAL A 267 -8.95 -18.31 -11.12
C VAL A 267 -8.59 -18.51 -12.61
N ALA A 268 -7.34 -18.88 -12.93
CA ALA A 268 -6.95 -19.14 -14.31
C ALA A 268 -7.72 -20.33 -14.93
N ASP A 269 -7.98 -21.37 -14.12
CA ASP A 269 -8.71 -22.56 -14.57
C ASP A 269 -10.17 -22.26 -14.93
N LEU A 270 -10.82 -21.35 -14.22
CA LEU A 270 -12.18 -20.90 -14.56
C LEU A 270 -12.26 -20.25 -15.94
N HIS A 271 -11.24 -19.46 -16.31
CA HIS A 271 -11.15 -18.87 -17.65
C HIS A 271 -10.71 -19.88 -18.71
N LEU A 272 -9.74 -20.74 -18.39
CA LEU A 272 -9.17 -21.71 -19.31
C LEU A 272 -10.16 -22.81 -19.69
N ALA A 273 -10.91 -23.38 -18.73
CA ALA A 273 -11.89 -24.45 -19.01
C ALA A 273 -13.01 -23.97 -19.95
N ALA A 274 -13.61 -22.80 -19.67
CA ALA A 274 -14.69 -22.24 -20.48
C ALA A 274 -14.21 -21.83 -21.89
N TRP A 275 -13.00 -21.27 -21.99
CA TRP A 275 -12.38 -20.92 -23.27
C TRP A 275 -12.06 -22.16 -24.11
N LEU A 276 -11.35 -23.13 -23.52
CA LEU A 276 -10.92 -24.35 -24.21
C LEU A 276 -12.11 -25.16 -24.70
N ALA A 277 -13.18 -25.28 -23.91
CA ALA A 277 -14.42 -25.93 -24.33
C ALA A 277 -15.05 -25.25 -25.56
N ARG A 278 -15.07 -23.91 -25.63
CA ARG A 278 -15.64 -23.19 -26.78
C ARG A 278 -14.77 -23.33 -28.03
N VAL A 279 -13.45 -23.23 -27.91
CA VAL A 279 -12.52 -23.37 -29.05
C VAL A 279 -12.49 -24.84 -29.55
N ALA A 280 -12.51 -25.81 -28.64
CA ALA A 280 -12.63 -27.23 -28.97
C ALA A 280 -13.95 -27.54 -29.72
N LYS A 281 -15.09 -26.98 -29.28
CA LYS A 281 -16.37 -27.10 -29.99
C LYS A 281 -16.30 -26.54 -31.42
N LEU A 282 -15.67 -25.38 -31.62
CA LEU A 282 -15.49 -24.77 -32.95
C LEU A 282 -14.61 -25.63 -33.89
N ALA A 283 -13.71 -26.45 -33.33
CA ALA A 283 -12.91 -27.46 -34.02
C ALA A 283 -13.57 -28.86 -34.11
N GLY A 284 -14.85 -29.01 -33.72
CA GLY A 284 -15.60 -30.26 -33.83
C GLY A 284 -15.31 -31.31 -32.74
N ALA A 285 -14.72 -30.91 -31.61
CA ALA A 285 -14.61 -31.76 -30.42
C ALA A 285 -15.95 -31.91 -29.69
N SER A 286 -16.12 -33.00 -28.94
CA SER A 286 -17.30 -33.30 -28.11
C SER A 286 -16.94 -33.32 -26.62
N THR A 287 -17.92 -33.16 -25.72
CA THR A 287 -17.68 -33.27 -24.26
C THR A 287 -17.36 -34.70 -23.80
N SER A 288 -17.70 -35.70 -24.62
CA SER A 288 -17.32 -37.10 -24.46
C SER A 288 -15.91 -37.45 -24.98
N ASP A 289 -15.23 -36.54 -25.70
CA ASP A 289 -13.87 -36.77 -26.17
C ASP A 289 -12.88 -36.82 -24.98
N ASN A 290 -11.82 -37.62 -25.11
CA ASN A 290 -10.65 -37.53 -24.23
C ASN A 290 -9.71 -36.41 -24.69
N GLY A 291 -8.83 -35.96 -23.79
CA GLY A 291 -7.95 -34.82 -24.06
C GLY A 291 -7.03 -35.02 -25.26
N GLU A 292 -6.67 -36.26 -25.58
CA GLU A 292 -5.95 -36.60 -26.81
C GLU A 292 -6.80 -36.37 -28.07
N ALA A 293 -8.05 -36.85 -28.13
CA ALA A 293 -8.94 -36.61 -29.26
C ALA A 293 -9.31 -35.12 -29.41
N VAL A 294 -9.45 -34.38 -28.30
CA VAL A 294 -9.65 -32.92 -28.33
C VAL A 294 -8.44 -32.21 -28.93
N VAL A 295 -7.23 -32.52 -28.46
CA VAL A 295 -5.98 -31.95 -29.00
C VAL A 295 -5.80 -32.33 -30.47
N ALA A 296 -6.00 -33.58 -30.86
CA ALA A 296 -5.87 -34.03 -32.25
C ALA A 296 -6.90 -33.34 -33.19
N LYS A 297 -8.11 -33.03 -32.70
CA LYS A 297 -9.10 -32.23 -33.46
C LYS A 297 -8.69 -30.76 -33.58
N LEU A 298 -8.15 -30.15 -32.52
CA LEU A 298 -7.61 -28.80 -32.54
C LEU A 298 -6.41 -28.69 -33.50
N GLU A 299 -5.43 -29.60 -33.40
CA GLU A 299 -4.28 -29.69 -34.31
C GLU A 299 -4.73 -29.88 -35.76
N LYS A 300 -5.70 -30.77 -36.03
CA LYS A 300 -6.28 -30.95 -37.37
C LYS A 300 -6.98 -29.70 -37.89
N HIS A 301 -7.64 -28.92 -37.02
CA HIS A 301 -8.37 -27.70 -37.40
C HIS A 301 -7.46 -26.47 -37.52
N ILE A 302 -6.28 -26.46 -36.88
CA ILE A 302 -5.30 -25.35 -36.95
C ILE A 302 -4.21 -25.61 -38.00
N GLY A 303 -3.96 -26.87 -38.35
CA GLY A 303 -2.90 -27.30 -39.26
C GLY A 303 -1.89 -28.19 -38.54
N SER A 304 -1.45 -29.26 -39.19
CA SER A 304 -0.73 -30.41 -38.63
C SER A 304 0.75 -30.15 -38.27
N GLU A 305 1.05 -28.97 -37.75
CA GLU A 305 2.41 -28.46 -37.48
C GLU A 305 2.44 -27.62 -36.18
N LEU A 306 1.60 -27.99 -35.22
CA LEU A 306 1.57 -27.45 -33.86
C LEU A 306 2.21 -28.48 -32.92
N GLU A 307 3.47 -28.29 -32.54
CA GLU A 307 4.14 -29.14 -31.55
C GLU A 307 3.82 -28.70 -30.12
N LEU A 308 2.81 -29.30 -29.49
CA LEU A 308 2.51 -29.12 -28.06
C LEU A 308 3.40 -30.01 -27.17
N SER A 309 3.76 -29.52 -25.98
CA SER A 309 4.63 -30.23 -25.04
C SER A 309 3.97 -31.50 -24.51
N LYS A 310 4.47 -32.67 -24.92
CA LYS A 310 4.02 -33.96 -24.36
C LYS A 310 4.73 -34.25 -23.03
N VAL A 311 3.94 -34.48 -21.99
CA VAL A 311 4.39 -34.74 -20.61
C VAL A 311 3.89 -36.12 -20.18
N LYS A 312 4.67 -36.84 -19.36
CA LYS A 312 4.24 -38.09 -18.74
C LYS A 312 3.50 -37.79 -17.44
N TYR A 313 2.26 -38.25 -17.31
CA TYR A 313 1.46 -38.13 -16.10
C TYR A 313 1.44 -39.46 -15.33
N ARG A 314 1.31 -39.37 -14.01
CA ARG A 314 1.26 -40.53 -13.10
C ARG A 314 -0.05 -40.50 -12.33
N ALA A 315 -0.88 -41.53 -12.47
CA ALA A 315 -2.19 -41.56 -11.82
C ALA A 315 -2.06 -41.87 -10.32
N GLY A 316 -3.03 -41.40 -9.52
CA GLY A 316 -3.06 -41.62 -8.06
C GLY A 316 -3.06 -43.10 -7.62
N ASN A 317 -3.43 -44.01 -8.52
CA ASN A 317 -3.41 -45.47 -8.28
C ASN A 317 -2.05 -46.13 -8.61
N GLY A 318 -1.03 -45.37 -9.02
CA GLY A 318 0.35 -45.86 -9.20
C GLY A 318 0.69 -46.42 -10.59
N GLU A 319 -0.29 -46.55 -11.51
CA GLU A 319 -0.02 -46.94 -12.90
C GLU A 319 0.55 -45.76 -13.71
N GLU A 320 1.50 -46.07 -14.59
CA GLU A 320 2.09 -45.11 -15.54
C GLU A 320 1.34 -45.15 -16.88
N LYS A 321 0.91 -43.99 -17.38
CA LYS A 321 0.29 -43.83 -18.70
C LYS A 321 1.23 -43.10 -19.67
N GLU A 322 0.89 -43.15 -20.96
CA GLU A 322 1.70 -42.60 -22.04
C GLU A 322 1.79 -41.06 -22.01
N SER A 323 2.69 -40.51 -22.83
CA SER A 323 2.98 -39.07 -22.85
C SER A 323 1.93 -38.27 -23.63
N GLN A 324 1.12 -37.49 -22.90
CA GLN A 324 0.02 -36.68 -23.44
C GLN A 324 0.40 -35.19 -23.48
N ALA A 325 -0.14 -34.42 -24.43
CA ALA A 325 0.02 -32.97 -24.45
C ALA A 325 -0.61 -32.32 -23.19
N LYS A 326 -0.01 -31.25 -22.64
CA LYS A 326 -0.49 -30.61 -21.40
C LYS A 326 -1.96 -30.23 -21.43
N LEU A 327 -2.42 -29.60 -22.50
CA LEU A 327 -3.82 -29.20 -22.68
C LEU A 327 -4.79 -30.40 -22.76
N GLY A 328 -4.30 -31.57 -23.20
CA GLY A 328 -5.06 -32.82 -23.15
C GLY A 328 -5.17 -33.36 -21.72
N GLY A 329 -4.05 -33.41 -20.99
CA GLY A 329 -4.07 -33.79 -19.57
C GLY A 329 -5.00 -32.90 -18.74
N TYR A 330 -4.94 -31.58 -18.99
CA TYR A 330 -5.83 -30.58 -18.40
C TYR A 330 -7.32 -30.82 -18.72
N TRP A 331 -7.66 -31.20 -19.97
CA TRP A 331 -9.03 -31.53 -20.34
C TRP A 331 -9.55 -32.76 -19.58
N ASP A 332 -8.72 -33.82 -19.48
CA ASP A 332 -9.12 -35.05 -18.82
C ASP A 332 -9.28 -34.87 -17.29
N THR A 333 -8.44 -34.06 -16.62
CA THR A 333 -8.60 -33.73 -15.18
C THR A 333 -9.82 -32.86 -14.89
N VAL A 334 -10.03 -31.81 -15.69
CA VAL A 334 -11.20 -30.91 -15.61
C VAL A 334 -12.52 -31.67 -15.75
N ARG A 335 -12.57 -32.63 -16.69
CA ARG A 335 -13.74 -33.50 -16.93
C ARG A 335 -14.03 -34.46 -15.76
N GLU A 336 -13.04 -34.79 -14.94
CA GLU A 336 -13.23 -35.74 -13.84
C GLU A 336 -13.87 -35.14 -12.58
N ARG A 337 -13.94 -33.80 -12.45
CA ARG A 337 -14.60 -33.14 -11.31
C ARG A 337 -16.12 -33.39 -11.29
N GLY A 338 -16.69 -33.46 -10.08
CA GLY A 338 -18.13 -33.62 -9.88
C GLY A 338 -18.99 -32.48 -10.46
N SER A 339 -18.41 -31.28 -10.53
CA SER A 339 -18.99 -30.11 -11.22
C SER A 339 -19.20 -30.37 -12.72
N TRP A 340 -18.21 -30.93 -13.42
CA TRP A 340 -18.38 -31.31 -14.83
C TRP A 340 -19.41 -32.45 -15.00
N LYS A 341 -19.30 -33.49 -14.16
CA LYS A 341 -20.14 -34.70 -14.23
C LYS A 341 -21.64 -34.45 -13.96
N LYS A 342 -22.01 -33.42 -13.19
CA LYS A 342 -23.42 -32.99 -13.04
C LYS A 342 -24.09 -32.58 -14.35
N SER A 343 -23.31 -32.22 -15.38
CA SER A 343 -23.85 -31.64 -16.63
C SER A 343 -24.11 -32.65 -17.76
N SER A 344 -23.80 -33.94 -17.58
CA SER A 344 -24.09 -34.99 -18.58
C SER A 344 -25.50 -35.54 -18.54
N ASP A 345 -26.21 -35.39 -17.41
CA ASP A 345 -27.45 -36.12 -17.13
C ASP A 345 -28.73 -35.34 -17.54
N THR A 346 -28.59 -34.34 -18.42
CA THR A 346 -29.70 -33.55 -18.97
C THR A 346 -29.69 -33.57 -20.50
N ASP A 347 -30.58 -34.38 -21.07
CA ASP A 347 -30.81 -34.47 -22.52
C ASP A 347 -31.19 -33.10 -23.12
N CYS A 348 -30.63 -32.79 -24.29
CA CYS A 348 -30.69 -31.46 -24.90
C CYS A 348 -31.74 -31.32 -26.02
N GLU A 349 -32.74 -32.21 -26.09
CA GLU A 349 -33.79 -32.19 -27.12
C GLU A 349 -35.17 -31.74 -26.61
N ASP A 350 -35.32 -30.47 -26.19
CA ASP A 350 -36.61 -29.75 -26.40
C ASP A 350 -36.55 -28.21 -26.27
N VAL A 351 -35.92 -27.52 -27.23
CA VAL A 351 -35.98 -26.04 -27.34
C VAL A 351 -36.25 -25.58 -28.79
N ARG A 352 -37.31 -26.11 -29.41
CA ARG A 352 -37.80 -25.67 -30.73
C ARG A 352 -39.33 -25.50 -30.80
N GLN A 353 -39.96 -24.98 -29.75
CA GLN A 353 -41.31 -24.41 -29.82
C GLN A 353 -41.61 -23.49 -28.62
N HIS A 354 -41.73 -22.18 -28.85
CA HIS A 354 -42.89 -21.35 -28.49
C HIS A 354 -42.69 -19.90 -28.98
N PRO A 355 -43.77 -19.15 -29.32
CA PRO A 355 -43.68 -17.88 -30.06
C PRO A 355 -43.69 -16.61 -29.17
N ALA A 356 -43.41 -15.47 -29.79
CA ALA A 356 -43.21 -14.18 -29.11
C ALA A 356 -44.51 -13.53 -28.56
N HIS A 357 -44.54 -13.37 -27.24
CA HIS A 357 -45.42 -12.46 -26.48
C HIS A 357 -44.65 -12.03 -25.20
N ALA A 358 -44.83 -10.86 -24.60
CA ALA A 358 -45.36 -9.58 -25.07
C ALA A 358 -44.77 -8.46 -24.17
N ARG A 359 -44.90 -7.19 -24.55
CA ARG A 359 -44.53 -6.08 -23.63
C ARG A 359 -45.53 -6.01 -22.48
N SER A 360 -45.04 -6.07 -21.24
CA SER A 360 -45.73 -5.44 -20.10
C SER A 360 -44.71 -4.77 -19.20
N SER A 361 -44.91 -3.48 -18.95
CA SER A 361 -44.59 -2.92 -17.65
C SER A 361 -45.53 -3.55 -16.62
N ASP A 362 -45.06 -3.75 -15.38
CA ASP A 362 -45.77 -3.24 -14.22
C ASP A 362 -44.87 -3.27 -12.98
N PHE A 363 -45.22 -2.43 -12.01
CA PHE A 363 -44.51 -2.19 -10.76
C PHE A 363 -45.49 -2.45 -9.59
N LEU A 364 -44.97 -2.80 -8.42
CA LEU A 364 -45.64 -2.86 -7.09
C LEU A 364 -46.35 -4.19 -6.66
N PHE A 365 -45.88 -4.67 -5.49
CA PHE A 365 -46.48 -5.60 -4.49
C PHE A 365 -46.62 -7.12 -4.80
N PRO A 366 -46.52 -8.00 -3.76
CA PRO A 366 -46.31 -9.45 -3.93
C PRO A 366 -47.49 -10.36 -3.49
N PRO A 367 -47.56 -11.62 -3.99
CA PRO A 367 -48.42 -12.68 -3.45
C PRO A 367 -47.69 -13.96 -2.97
N ARG A 368 -47.65 -14.14 -1.64
CA ARG A 368 -47.69 -15.39 -0.83
C ARG A 368 -47.07 -16.72 -1.34
N ILE A 369 -46.12 -17.22 -0.54
CA ILE A 369 -45.57 -18.59 -0.50
C ILE A 369 -46.57 -19.61 0.09
N PRO A 370 -46.52 -20.90 -0.32
CA PRO A 370 -46.76 -22.04 0.58
C PRO A 370 -45.48 -22.91 0.79
N SER A 371 -45.24 -23.30 2.04
CA SER A 371 -44.00 -23.91 2.56
C SER A 371 -43.74 -25.38 2.21
N ARG A 372 -42.47 -25.82 2.28
CA ARG A 372 -42.07 -27.10 2.93
C ARG A 372 -40.62 -27.12 3.40
N HIS A 373 -40.36 -27.83 4.50
CA HIS A 373 -39.02 -28.02 5.11
C HIS A 373 -38.36 -29.33 4.65
N SER A 374 -37.03 -29.37 4.66
CA SER A 374 -36.28 -30.48 5.31
C SER A 374 -34.80 -30.12 5.54
N SER A 375 -34.34 -30.23 6.78
CA SER A 375 -32.92 -30.15 7.17
C SER A 375 -32.26 -31.53 7.13
N ILE A 376 -30.94 -31.59 6.90
CA ILE A 376 -30.02 -32.60 7.48
C ILE A 376 -28.61 -32.03 7.47
N ALA A 377 -27.81 -32.37 8.48
CA ALA A 377 -26.39 -32.04 8.59
C ALA A 377 -25.58 -33.32 8.84
N SER A 378 -24.29 -33.33 8.48
CA SER A 378 -23.31 -34.30 9.01
C SER A 378 -21.87 -33.82 8.83
N THR A 379 -21.02 -34.24 9.76
CA THR A 379 -19.60 -33.91 9.89
C THR A 379 -18.70 -35.07 9.45
N ALA A 380 -17.52 -34.77 8.91
CA ALA A 380 -16.34 -35.62 9.02
C ALA A 380 -15.06 -34.79 8.87
N ALA A 381 -13.96 -35.23 9.49
CA ALA A 381 -12.63 -34.64 9.35
C ALA A 381 -11.57 -35.75 9.35
N SER A 382 -10.52 -35.58 8.54
CA SER A 382 -9.32 -36.44 8.58
C SER A 382 -8.14 -35.79 7.86
N THR A 383 -7.06 -35.52 8.59
CA THR A 383 -5.70 -35.36 8.02
C THR A 383 -5.10 -36.73 7.70
N PRO A 384 -4.04 -36.80 6.87
CA PRO A 384 -2.75 -37.19 7.45
C PRO A 384 -1.51 -36.49 6.84
N VAL A 385 -0.36 -36.75 7.47
CA VAL A 385 1.00 -36.17 7.34
C VAL A 385 1.99 -37.26 7.87
N PRO A 386 3.33 -37.31 7.65
CA PRO A 386 4.26 -36.75 6.64
C PRO A 386 5.15 -37.82 5.94
N SER A 387 6.18 -37.41 5.16
CA SER A 387 7.49 -38.09 5.15
C SER A 387 8.67 -37.16 4.77
N ARG A 388 9.81 -37.24 5.48
CA ARG A 388 11.13 -36.64 5.12
C ARG A 388 11.93 -37.64 4.23
N SER A 389 13.18 -37.49 3.75
CA SER A 389 14.39 -36.66 4.00
C SER A 389 15.33 -36.79 2.76
N VAL A 390 16.47 -36.09 2.53
CA VAL A 390 17.82 -36.15 3.19
C VAL A 390 18.74 -35.06 2.54
N SER A 391 19.85 -34.65 3.19
CA SER A 391 20.94 -33.82 2.62
C SER A 391 22.33 -34.45 2.86
N PRO A 392 23.40 -34.07 2.11
CA PRO A 392 24.49 -33.29 2.75
C PRO A 392 25.32 -32.32 1.83
N HIS A 393 26.24 -31.58 2.47
CA HIS A 393 27.26 -30.61 1.96
C HIS A 393 28.57 -31.29 1.45
N PRO A 394 29.68 -30.62 0.95
CA PRO A 394 30.14 -29.22 1.16
C PRO A 394 30.86 -28.45 -0.02
N HIS A 395 31.49 -27.31 0.35
CA HIS A 395 32.27 -26.27 -0.40
C HIS A 395 33.60 -26.73 -1.08
N PRO A 396 34.38 -25.91 -1.87
CA PRO A 396 34.48 -24.42 -1.95
C PRO A 396 34.67 -23.73 -3.35
N HIS A 397 35.01 -22.42 -3.34
CA HIS A 397 35.20 -21.43 -4.44
C HIS A 397 36.62 -21.46 -5.13
N PRO A 398 37.01 -20.51 -6.02
CA PRO A 398 36.47 -19.94 -7.31
C PRO A 398 37.53 -20.14 -8.48
N PRO A 399 37.68 -19.37 -9.61
CA PRO A 399 36.93 -18.24 -10.22
C PRO A 399 36.64 -18.35 -11.77
N ARG A 400 36.35 -17.20 -12.42
CA ARG A 400 36.08 -16.91 -13.87
C ARG A 400 37.37 -17.02 -14.77
N PRO A 401 37.40 -16.75 -16.12
CA PRO A 401 36.42 -16.11 -17.04
C PRO A 401 36.32 -16.55 -18.55
N PHE A 402 35.45 -15.84 -19.30
CA PHE A 402 35.46 -15.53 -20.76
C PHE A 402 34.64 -16.32 -21.81
N TYR A 403 34.40 -15.58 -22.92
CA TYR A 403 33.67 -15.83 -24.18
C TYR A 403 32.13 -15.77 -24.15
N ILE A 404 31.38 -15.25 -25.14
CA ILE A 404 31.44 -14.12 -26.11
C ILE A 404 30.50 -14.49 -27.29
N SER A 405 29.69 -13.53 -27.75
CA SER A 405 28.86 -13.54 -28.99
C SER A 405 27.72 -14.59 -29.13
N GLY A 406 26.54 -14.24 -29.66
CA GLY A 406 26.09 -12.86 -29.97
C GLY A 406 24.73 -12.71 -30.67
N VAL A 407 24.08 -11.57 -30.35
CA VAL A 407 23.20 -10.74 -31.20
C VAL A 407 21.99 -11.39 -31.91
N SER A 408 20.84 -11.24 -31.26
CA SER A 408 19.59 -10.60 -31.75
C SER A 408 19.33 -10.48 -33.27
N SER A 409 18.07 -10.71 -33.68
CA SER A 409 17.16 -9.61 -34.13
C SER A 409 15.87 -10.13 -34.78
N SER A 410 14.71 -9.79 -34.19
CA SER A 410 13.41 -9.77 -34.85
C SER A 410 12.93 -8.32 -34.96
N CYS A 411 12.46 -7.88 -36.13
CA CYS A 411 12.04 -6.50 -36.42
C CYS A 411 10.80 -6.46 -37.34
N PRO A 412 10.04 -5.34 -37.42
CA PRO A 412 8.57 -5.44 -37.44
C PRO A 412 7.83 -4.61 -38.51
N SER A 413 6.50 -4.73 -38.46
CA SER A 413 5.44 -3.75 -38.76
C SER A 413 5.24 -3.17 -40.17
N ASP A 414 4.08 -3.52 -40.73
CA ASP A 414 3.00 -2.62 -41.17
C ASP A 414 3.04 -1.79 -42.49
N THR A 415 1.98 -2.03 -43.27
CA THR A 415 1.12 -1.09 -44.02
C THR A 415 1.51 -0.54 -45.41
N ASP A 416 0.60 -0.88 -46.35
CA ASP A 416 -0.08 -0.03 -47.34
C ASP A 416 0.58 0.32 -48.70
N ASP A 417 0.11 -0.44 -49.69
CA ASP A 417 -0.36 -0.04 -51.03
C ASP A 417 0.56 0.44 -52.18
N GLU A 418 0.13 0.03 -53.38
CA GLU A 418 0.73 0.16 -54.71
C GLU A 418 -0.07 1.22 -55.56
N PRO A 419 0.14 1.46 -56.88
CA PRO A 419 0.95 0.71 -57.84
C PRO A 419 1.88 1.54 -58.77
N SER A 420 2.51 0.82 -59.72
CA SER A 420 3.00 1.31 -61.03
C SER A 420 4.31 2.12 -61.11
N SER A 421 5.41 1.37 -60.94
CA SER A 421 6.55 1.21 -61.89
C SER A 421 6.34 1.70 -63.36
N PRO A 422 7.38 1.98 -64.21
CA PRO A 422 8.60 1.14 -64.25
C PRO A 422 9.94 1.70 -64.83
N LEU A 423 10.98 0.84 -64.75
CA LEU A 423 12.22 0.71 -65.58
C LEU A 423 13.40 1.74 -65.54
N LEU A 424 14.56 1.19 -65.15
CA LEU A 424 15.91 1.28 -65.77
C LEU A 424 16.77 2.59 -65.75
N SER A 425 17.83 2.51 -64.93
CA SER A 425 19.27 2.45 -65.33
C SER A 425 20.02 3.61 -66.05
N TRP A 426 21.31 3.70 -65.68
CA TRP A 426 22.46 4.32 -66.39
C TRP A 426 22.58 5.86 -66.53
N ASN A 427 23.45 6.41 -65.66
CA ASN A 427 24.69 7.13 -66.04
C ASN A 427 24.74 7.87 -67.40
N ARG A 428 24.75 9.21 -67.36
CA ARG A 428 25.89 10.01 -67.87
C ARG A 428 25.85 11.47 -67.43
N ALA A 429 27.02 12.03 -67.13
CA ALA A 429 27.22 13.47 -66.94
C ALA A 429 27.58 14.16 -68.27
N ARG A 430 27.24 15.45 -68.41
CA ARG A 430 27.82 16.34 -69.44
C ARG A 430 27.90 17.78 -68.94
N ASN A 431 28.98 18.47 -69.30
CA ASN A 431 29.36 19.80 -68.81
C ASN A 431 29.08 20.94 -69.83
N SER A 432 29.44 22.16 -69.42
CA SER A 432 29.75 23.36 -70.24
C SER A 432 28.58 24.34 -70.47
N TRP A 433 28.78 25.68 -70.56
CA TRP A 433 29.99 26.50 -70.36
C TRP A 433 29.67 27.93 -69.89
N TRP A 434 30.68 28.79 -69.73
CA TRP A 434 30.57 30.18 -69.22
C TRP A 434 30.74 31.24 -70.32
N ARG A 435 30.10 32.42 -70.15
CA ARG A 435 30.59 33.74 -70.60
C ARG A 435 29.81 34.88 -69.89
N GLU A 436 30.19 36.16 -69.93
CA GLU A 436 31.33 36.85 -69.29
C GLU A 436 31.14 38.39 -69.40
N HIS A 437 31.62 39.19 -68.41
CA HIS A 437 31.75 40.68 -68.45
C HIS A 437 30.45 41.54 -68.59
N ARG A 438 30.41 42.86 -68.28
CA ARG A 438 31.45 43.88 -67.93
C ARG A 438 30.93 44.98 -66.94
N SER A 439 31.82 45.86 -66.46
CA SER A 439 31.65 46.86 -65.36
C SER A 439 31.27 48.31 -65.85
N GLN A 440 31.02 49.38 -65.05
CA GLN A 440 31.14 49.62 -63.58
C GLN A 440 30.08 50.67 -63.02
N TRP A 441 30.24 51.89 -62.44
CA TRP A 441 31.34 52.80 -62.02
C TRP A 441 30.86 53.96 -61.04
N TRP A 442 31.11 53.87 -59.71
CA TRP A 442 31.05 54.97 -58.65
C TRP A 442 29.69 55.66 -58.28
N SER A 443 29.43 56.35 -57.14
CA SER A 443 30.14 56.79 -55.89
C SER A 443 29.13 57.30 -54.81
N PRO A 444 29.45 57.82 -53.59
CA PRO A 444 30.31 57.30 -52.50
C PRO A 444 29.81 57.50 -51.02
N SER A 445 30.53 56.89 -50.06
CA SER A 445 30.98 57.49 -48.76
C SER A 445 30.37 57.08 -47.37
N ARG A 446 31.25 57.17 -46.35
CA ARG A 446 31.05 57.39 -44.89
C ARG A 446 30.25 56.38 -44.02
N ARG A 447 30.96 55.44 -43.36
CA ARG A 447 31.41 55.59 -41.93
C ARG A 447 32.36 54.45 -41.46
N ARG A 448 32.86 54.56 -40.23
CA ARG A 448 34.12 53.96 -39.69
C ARG A 448 34.01 52.47 -39.31
N ARG A 449 35.15 51.74 -39.37
CA ARG A 449 35.38 50.41 -38.76
C ARG A 449 35.57 50.54 -37.22
N PRO A 450 35.46 49.45 -36.43
CA PRO A 450 36.64 48.62 -36.14
C PRO A 450 36.40 47.09 -36.22
N ARG A 451 37.47 46.30 -35.96
CA ARG A 451 37.56 44.84 -36.13
C ARG A 451 36.98 44.06 -34.92
N SER A 452 36.01 43.17 -35.12
CA SER A 452 35.83 41.98 -34.24
C SER A 452 35.07 40.82 -34.92
N TRP A 453 35.64 40.27 -36.00
CA TRP A 453 35.03 39.18 -36.80
C TRP A 453 35.99 37.99 -37.01
N ARG A 454 36.75 37.64 -35.96
CA ARG A 454 37.56 36.40 -35.90
C ARG A 454 36.97 35.36 -34.95
N ILE A 455 36.54 35.75 -33.74
CA ILE A 455 35.95 34.83 -32.74
C ILE A 455 34.69 34.16 -33.28
N THR A 456 33.77 34.92 -33.88
CA THR A 456 32.56 34.37 -34.52
C THR A 456 32.86 33.34 -35.62
N ARG A 457 33.95 33.53 -36.38
CA ARG A 457 34.42 32.56 -37.39
C ARG A 457 35.13 31.35 -36.77
N LEU A 458 35.82 31.50 -35.64
CA LEU A 458 36.40 30.38 -34.90
C LEU A 458 35.31 29.51 -34.26
N VAL A 459 34.35 30.11 -33.56
CA VAL A 459 33.19 29.40 -32.98
C VAL A 459 32.39 28.68 -34.06
N LYS A 460 32.07 29.35 -35.19
CA LYS A 460 31.35 28.71 -36.31
C LYS A 460 32.15 27.61 -37.03
N ARG A 461 33.49 27.59 -36.89
CA ARG A 461 34.35 26.51 -37.40
C ARG A 461 34.46 25.35 -36.40
N TRP A 462 34.53 25.65 -35.10
CA TRP A 462 34.45 24.66 -34.01
C TRP A 462 33.11 23.91 -34.03
N LEU A 463 31.98 24.63 -34.10
CA LEU A 463 30.65 24.03 -34.18
C LEU A 463 30.50 23.12 -35.40
N ARG A 464 31.08 23.51 -36.56
CA ARG A 464 31.07 22.70 -37.78
C ARG A 464 32.10 21.56 -37.80
N ASN A 465 33.03 21.52 -36.84
CA ASN A 465 33.90 20.38 -36.59
C ASN A 465 33.27 19.40 -35.59
N ILE A 466 32.57 19.90 -34.57
CA ILE A 466 31.76 19.09 -33.64
C ILE A 466 30.68 18.34 -34.42
N VAL A 467 29.87 19.04 -35.22
CA VAL A 467 28.82 18.45 -36.11
C VAL A 467 29.40 17.58 -37.25
N ARG A 468 30.72 17.44 -37.35
CA ARG A 468 31.43 16.54 -38.27
C ARG A 468 32.36 15.55 -37.57
N HIS A 469 32.28 15.44 -36.25
CA HIS A 469 33.02 14.44 -35.49
C HIS A 469 32.42 13.06 -35.77
N PRO A 470 33.22 11.98 -35.96
CA PRO A 470 32.69 10.64 -36.25
C PRO A 470 31.86 10.00 -35.11
N LEU A 471 31.70 10.70 -33.98
CA LEU A 471 30.82 10.32 -32.88
C LEU A 471 29.50 11.11 -32.85
N ILE A 472 29.31 12.11 -33.73
CA ILE A 472 28.01 12.77 -33.92
C ILE A 472 27.28 12.06 -35.05
N PRO A 473 26.12 11.43 -34.77
CA PRO A 473 25.41 10.63 -35.76
C PRO A 473 24.77 11.50 -36.84
N GLY A 474 25.06 11.17 -38.10
CA GLY A 474 24.50 11.84 -39.29
C GLY A 474 23.31 11.12 -39.93
N GLN A 475 22.87 9.98 -39.38
CA GLN A 475 21.75 9.19 -39.89
C GLN A 475 20.66 9.09 -38.80
N PRO A 476 19.36 9.00 -39.17
CA PRO A 476 18.27 8.96 -38.18
C PRO A 476 18.40 7.79 -37.20
N ILE A 477 18.78 6.60 -37.69
CA ILE A 477 18.99 5.40 -36.86
C ILE A 477 20.09 5.63 -35.81
N THR A 478 21.22 6.24 -36.19
CA THR A 478 22.32 6.48 -35.26
C THR A 478 22.03 7.65 -34.31
N ILE A 479 21.20 8.62 -34.71
CA ILE A 479 20.65 9.65 -33.81
C ILE A 479 19.81 8.97 -32.72
N VAL A 480 18.83 8.14 -33.10
CA VAL A 480 17.98 7.39 -32.17
C VAL A 480 18.81 6.50 -31.24
N LEU A 481 19.80 5.76 -31.77
CA LEU A 481 20.68 4.91 -30.96
C LEU A 481 21.48 5.71 -29.91
N THR A 482 22.00 6.90 -30.25
CA THR A 482 22.70 7.73 -29.24
C THR A 482 21.74 8.34 -28.21
N LEU A 483 20.51 8.68 -28.59
CA LEU A 483 19.49 9.14 -27.63
C LEU A 483 19.08 8.02 -26.66
N ILE A 484 18.94 6.78 -27.14
CA ILE A 484 18.72 5.59 -26.29
C ILE A 484 19.91 5.38 -25.35
N LEU A 485 21.15 5.41 -25.85
CA LEU A 485 22.34 5.20 -25.03
C LEU A 485 22.55 6.31 -23.99
N LEU A 486 22.27 7.57 -24.33
CA LEU A 486 22.28 8.70 -23.38
C LEU A 486 21.15 8.57 -22.34
N SER A 487 19.98 8.05 -22.73
CA SER A 487 18.88 7.79 -21.80
C SER A 487 19.22 6.66 -20.82
N ILE A 488 19.79 5.56 -21.31
CA ILE A 488 20.31 4.46 -20.47
C ILE A 488 21.42 4.97 -19.54
N PHE A 489 22.35 5.79 -20.03
CA PHE A 489 23.38 6.41 -19.19
C PHE A 489 22.77 7.32 -18.11
N ALA A 490 21.75 8.13 -18.44
CA ALA A 490 21.05 8.97 -17.47
C ALA A 490 20.29 8.13 -16.42
N ILE A 491 19.65 7.03 -16.81
CA ILE A 491 18.99 6.08 -15.90
C ILE A 491 20.03 5.40 -14.98
N LEU A 492 21.12 4.88 -15.53
CA LEU A 492 22.20 4.26 -14.74
C LEU A 492 22.88 5.27 -13.81
N LEU A 493 23.11 6.52 -14.25
CA LEU A 493 23.68 7.58 -13.42
C LEU A 493 22.70 8.02 -12.31
N THR A 494 21.40 8.11 -12.59
CA THR A 494 20.42 8.46 -11.54
C THR A 494 20.23 7.31 -10.55
N LEU A 495 20.18 6.06 -10.99
CA LEU A 495 20.19 4.89 -10.10
C LEU A 495 21.48 4.82 -9.27
N LEU A 496 22.65 5.09 -9.86
CA LEU A 496 23.93 5.15 -9.15
C LEU A 496 23.97 6.31 -8.15
N LEU A 497 23.42 7.48 -8.47
CA LEU A 497 23.32 8.61 -7.55
C LEU A 497 22.32 8.34 -6.42
N ILE A 498 21.16 7.74 -6.71
CA ILE A 498 20.20 7.28 -5.70
C ILE A 498 20.88 6.28 -4.76
N TYR A 499 21.59 5.29 -5.30
CA TYR A 499 22.34 4.31 -4.51
C TYR A 499 23.45 4.99 -3.68
N ILE A 500 24.30 5.84 -4.26
CA ILE A 500 25.38 6.51 -3.54
C ILE A 500 24.84 7.45 -2.45
N LEU A 501 23.77 8.19 -2.72
CA LEU A 501 23.22 9.21 -1.82
C LEU A 501 22.19 8.67 -0.82
N ASN A 502 21.69 7.45 -0.97
CA ASN A 502 20.81 6.83 0.02
C ASN A 502 21.53 6.71 1.39
N PRO A 503 21.02 7.34 2.46
CA PRO A 503 21.54 7.13 3.82
C PRO A 503 21.12 5.77 4.39
N ASP A 504 19.99 5.21 3.95
CA ASP A 504 19.34 4.03 4.52
C ASP A 504 19.93 2.75 3.91
N LYS A 505 21.25 2.58 4.07
CA LYS A 505 22.05 1.41 3.62
C LYS A 505 22.39 0.45 4.73
N GLU A 506 22.46 0.97 5.94
CA GLU A 506 22.95 0.28 7.13
C GLU A 506 21.89 0.43 8.23
N PRO A 507 21.68 -0.59 9.07
CA PRO A 507 20.73 -0.50 10.16
C PRO A 507 21.21 0.50 11.21
N LEU A 508 20.25 1.17 11.87
CA LEU A 508 20.57 2.13 12.92
C LEU A 508 20.94 1.43 14.24
N PRO A 509 21.87 1.98 15.04
CA PRO A 509 22.28 1.44 16.33
C PRO A 509 21.23 1.73 17.43
N TRP A 510 19.98 1.27 17.24
CA TRP A 510 18.85 1.56 18.11
C TRP A 510 19.08 1.09 19.56
N ARG A 511 19.70 -0.09 19.74
CA ARG A 511 20.07 -0.61 21.07
C ARG A 511 21.01 0.36 21.81
N ALA A 512 21.94 0.99 21.09
CA ALA A 512 22.84 1.99 21.66
C ALA A 512 22.12 3.32 21.99
N TYR A 513 21.13 3.74 21.18
CA TYR A 513 20.29 4.90 21.50
C TYR A 513 19.51 4.70 22.81
N CYS A 514 19.02 3.48 23.07
CA CYS A 514 18.39 3.09 24.32
C CYS A 514 19.36 3.06 25.52
N ALA A 515 20.62 2.65 25.32
CA ALA A 515 21.62 2.61 26.38
C ALA A 515 22.11 4.01 26.82
N TYR A 516 22.30 4.95 25.87
CA TYR A 516 22.91 6.28 26.12
C TYR A 516 22.07 7.47 25.60
N PRO A 517 20.82 7.66 26.07
CA PRO A 517 19.91 8.70 25.56
C PRO A 517 20.37 10.14 25.81
N SER A 518 21.25 10.38 26.79
CA SER A 518 21.78 11.72 27.10
C SER A 518 22.70 12.28 25.99
N VAL A 519 23.37 11.41 25.23
CA VAL A 519 24.38 11.79 24.22
C VAL A 519 23.75 12.48 23.00
N TYR A 520 22.51 12.14 22.65
CA TYR A 520 21.77 12.75 21.53
C TYR A 520 20.86 13.91 21.94
N ASN A 521 20.75 14.16 23.24
CA ASN A 521 19.97 15.26 23.82
C ASN A 521 20.82 16.51 24.12
N THR A 522 22.08 16.57 23.65
CA THR A 522 22.96 17.74 23.84
C THR A 522 22.88 18.74 22.69
N ARG A 523 22.58 19.97 23.09
CA ARG A 523 22.32 21.17 22.28
C ARG A 523 23.58 21.78 21.63
N GLU A 524 24.18 21.13 20.65
CA GLU A 524 25.00 21.76 19.58
C GLU A 524 25.49 20.71 18.56
N PRO A 525 25.57 21.04 17.24
CA PRO A 525 26.35 20.23 16.31
C PRO A 525 27.85 20.45 16.55
N PRO A 526 28.73 19.46 16.25
CA PRO A 526 30.17 19.73 16.26
C PRO A 526 30.49 20.79 15.19
N PRO A 527 31.26 21.85 15.52
CA PRO A 527 31.75 22.78 14.51
C PRO A 527 32.65 22.03 13.53
N THR A 528 32.56 22.34 12.24
CA THR A 528 33.23 21.61 11.15
C THR A 528 34.74 21.92 11.05
N SER A 529 35.43 22.07 12.17
CA SER A 529 36.86 22.41 12.25
C SER A 529 37.50 22.09 13.61
N ALA A 530 38.60 21.33 13.57
CA ALA A 530 39.57 21.07 14.66
C ALA A 530 39.13 20.13 15.82
N PRO A 531 40.09 19.47 16.52
CA PRO A 531 39.81 18.17 17.16
C PRO A 531 39.91 18.12 18.71
N TYR A 532 39.36 17.04 19.27
CA TYR A 532 39.47 16.52 20.65
C TYR A 532 38.92 17.36 21.82
N PRO A 533 37.95 16.77 22.55
CA PRO A 533 37.85 16.85 24.01
C PRO A 533 38.40 15.57 24.67
N SER A 534 39.09 15.71 25.81
CA SER A 534 39.72 14.61 26.56
C SER A 534 38.71 13.71 27.32
N PRO A 535 39.00 12.43 27.63
CA PRO A 535 38.01 11.49 28.19
C PRO A 535 37.55 11.78 29.64
N ASN A 536 38.32 12.53 30.42
CA ASN A 536 38.27 12.47 31.89
C ASN A 536 37.24 13.43 32.56
N ASN A 537 36.03 13.57 32.02
CA ASN A 537 34.97 14.37 32.67
C ASN A 537 33.85 13.46 33.23
N PRO A 538 33.63 13.39 34.56
CA PRO A 538 32.57 12.59 35.14
C PRO A 538 31.19 12.96 34.57
N GLN A 539 30.41 11.94 34.23
CA GLN A 539 29.09 12.15 33.64
C GLN A 539 28.14 12.72 34.69
N SER A 540 27.40 13.77 34.33
CA SER A 540 26.15 14.07 35.03
C SER A 540 25.19 12.91 34.74
N PRO A 541 24.59 12.27 35.76
CA PRO A 541 23.84 11.04 35.57
C PRO A 541 22.67 11.26 34.62
N ALA A 542 22.49 10.35 33.67
CA ALA A 542 21.30 10.32 32.85
C ALA A 542 20.10 10.04 33.78
N VAL A 543 19.31 11.08 34.06
CA VAL A 543 18.16 11.00 34.97
C VAL A 543 17.24 9.90 34.46
N ALA A 544 16.98 8.91 35.33
CA ALA A 544 16.08 7.81 34.98
C ALA A 544 14.68 8.37 34.73
N PHE A 545 14.07 7.96 33.63
CA PHE A 545 12.67 8.23 33.33
C PHE A 545 11.83 7.01 33.75
N PRO A 546 10.66 7.20 34.38
CA PRO A 546 10.11 8.47 34.87
C PRO A 546 10.91 9.01 36.06
N PRO A 547 11.11 10.35 36.16
CA PRO A 547 11.75 10.93 37.32
C PRO A 547 10.82 10.82 38.54
N PRO A 548 11.35 10.68 39.77
CA PRO A 548 10.56 10.37 40.96
C PRO A 548 9.59 11.48 41.39
N ASN A 549 9.70 12.68 40.81
CA ASN A 549 8.79 13.80 41.03
C ASN A 549 7.77 14.02 39.89
N LEU A 550 7.65 13.10 38.92
CA LEU A 550 6.77 13.25 37.75
C LEU A 550 5.32 13.61 38.15
N ASP A 551 4.75 12.86 39.09
CA ASP A 551 3.36 13.03 39.53
C ASP A 551 3.15 14.24 40.47
N HIS A 552 4.24 14.91 40.88
CA HIS A 552 4.18 16.20 41.57
C HIS A 552 4.16 17.40 40.60
N LEU A 553 4.54 17.20 39.34
CA LEU A 553 4.48 18.21 38.29
C LEU A 553 3.06 18.29 37.69
N PRO A 554 2.45 19.49 37.54
CA PRO A 554 1.17 19.61 36.88
C PRO A 554 1.23 19.19 35.40
N PRO A 555 0.14 18.56 34.87
CA PRO A 555 0.09 18.01 33.53
C PRO A 555 0.24 19.06 32.42
N ALA A 556 0.95 18.68 31.35
CA ALA A 556 1.16 19.51 30.19
C ALA A 556 -0.11 19.63 29.35
N GLY A 557 -0.41 20.84 28.87
CA GLY A 557 -1.49 21.10 27.92
C GLY A 557 -1.04 20.80 26.51
N ILE A 558 -1.65 19.80 25.87
CA ILE A 558 -1.18 19.28 24.58
C ILE A 558 -2.33 19.20 23.58
N PHE A 559 -2.14 19.80 22.41
CA PHE A 559 -3.04 19.68 21.27
C PHE A 559 -2.40 18.84 20.17
N LEU A 560 -2.89 17.60 19.96
CA LEU A 560 -2.49 16.72 18.87
C LEU A 560 -3.33 17.00 17.62
N GLY A 561 -2.65 17.43 16.55
CA GLY A 561 -3.18 17.42 15.19
C GLY A 561 -2.74 16.17 14.45
N VAL A 562 -3.65 15.19 14.29
CA VAL A 562 -3.42 13.97 13.52
C VAL A 562 -3.74 14.24 12.04
N PHE A 563 -2.71 14.31 11.21
CA PHE A 563 -2.81 14.67 9.80
C PHE A 563 -3.43 13.51 9.01
N SER A 564 -4.58 13.77 8.42
CA SER A 564 -5.38 12.78 7.69
C SER A 564 -5.92 13.39 6.39
N VAL A 565 -6.42 12.56 5.48
CA VAL A 565 -7.02 12.97 4.20
C VAL A 565 -8.52 12.68 4.18
N ASP A 566 -9.31 13.40 3.39
CA ASP A 566 -10.78 13.30 3.35
C ASP A 566 -11.30 11.84 3.27
N SER A 567 -10.70 11.02 2.40
CA SER A 567 -11.06 9.61 2.20
C SER A 567 -10.66 8.64 3.32
N ALA A 568 -9.78 9.01 4.27
CA ALA A 568 -9.19 8.12 5.28
C ALA A 568 -10.08 7.85 6.53
N PHE A 569 -11.40 7.75 6.33
CA PHE A 569 -12.37 7.51 7.42
C PHE A 569 -12.03 6.27 8.28
N GLU A 570 -11.71 5.13 7.64
CA GLU A 570 -11.36 3.89 8.33
C GLU A 570 -10.18 4.10 9.29
N ARG A 571 -9.19 4.91 8.89
CA ARG A 571 -7.99 5.17 9.70
C ARG A 571 -8.29 6.08 10.90
N ARG A 572 -9.07 7.14 10.70
CA ARG A 572 -9.55 7.99 11.80
C ARG A 572 -10.36 7.18 12.82
N GLN A 573 -11.21 6.27 12.36
CA GLN A 573 -12.00 5.42 13.24
C GLN A 573 -11.14 4.45 14.06
N LEU A 574 -10.08 3.87 13.46
CA LEU A 574 -9.09 3.06 14.18
C LEU A 574 -8.37 3.87 15.25
N VAL A 575 -7.96 5.11 14.96
CA VAL A 575 -7.35 6.01 15.97
C VAL A 575 -8.33 6.31 17.12
N ARG A 576 -9.59 6.67 16.82
CA ARG A 576 -10.64 6.92 17.83
C ARG A 576 -10.88 5.72 18.74
N SER A 577 -11.03 4.53 18.17
CA SER A 577 -11.39 3.29 18.88
C SER A 577 -10.24 2.62 19.62
N THR A 578 -8.99 3.03 19.36
CA THR A 578 -7.80 2.53 20.06
C THR A 578 -7.12 3.66 20.84
N TRP A 579 -5.90 4.05 20.48
CA TRP A 579 -5.01 4.82 21.35
C TRP A 579 -5.52 6.22 21.76
N ALA A 580 -6.46 6.82 21.03
CA ALA A 580 -7.01 8.13 21.38
C ALA A 580 -7.99 8.07 22.57
N SER A 581 -8.73 6.97 22.73
CA SER A 581 -9.73 6.79 23.81
C SER A 581 -9.31 5.78 24.87
N HIS A 582 -8.54 4.75 24.51
CA HIS A 582 -8.33 3.57 25.34
C HIS A 582 -7.63 3.87 26.69
N PRO A 583 -8.17 3.43 27.85
CA PRO A 583 -7.63 3.76 29.18
C PRO A 583 -6.12 3.52 29.32
N ARG A 584 -5.62 2.38 28.84
CA ARG A 584 -4.18 2.03 28.89
C ARG A 584 -3.27 3.03 28.16
N SER A 585 -3.74 3.67 27.10
CA SER A 585 -3.00 4.75 26.42
C SER A 585 -2.95 6.02 27.27
N ARG A 586 -4.02 6.30 28.01
CA ARG A 586 -4.26 7.58 28.69
C ARG A 586 -3.77 7.65 30.13
N HIS A 587 -3.82 6.52 30.85
CA HIS A 587 -3.51 6.46 32.29
C HIS A 587 -2.08 5.96 32.57
N GLY A 588 -1.48 5.25 31.61
CA GLY A 588 -0.24 4.48 31.80
C GLY A 588 -0.50 3.00 32.12
N ALA A 589 0.55 2.27 32.48
CA ALA A 589 0.54 0.87 32.91
C ALA A 589 0.23 0.72 34.41
N GLY A 590 -0.07 -0.50 34.84
CA GLY A 590 -0.52 -0.75 36.20
C GLY A 590 -1.91 -0.17 36.43
N ASP A 591 -2.16 0.25 37.67
CA ASP A 591 -3.44 0.86 38.08
C ASP A 591 -3.63 2.28 37.48
N GLY A 592 -2.59 2.84 36.85
CA GLY A 592 -2.62 4.11 36.12
C GLY A 592 -2.62 5.36 37.01
N ASP A 593 -2.96 6.52 36.42
CA ASP A 593 -3.23 7.79 37.14
C ASP A 593 -4.69 8.23 37.01
N GLY A 594 -5.60 7.32 36.65
CA GLY A 594 -7.01 7.64 36.37
C GLY A 594 -7.25 8.59 35.19
N GLY A 595 -6.20 8.93 34.42
CA GLY A 595 -6.25 9.93 33.35
C GLY A 595 -5.90 11.35 33.80
N ASP A 596 -5.42 11.54 35.04
CA ASP A 596 -5.01 12.84 35.56
C ASP A 596 -3.89 13.48 34.73
N GLY A 597 -2.93 12.69 34.22
CA GLY A 597 -1.85 13.18 33.37
C GLY A 597 -2.32 13.65 32.00
N THR A 598 -3.12 12.83 31.30
CA THR A 598 -3.66 13.19 29.97
C THR A 598 -4.92 14.07 30.04
N SER A 599 -5.26 14.59 31.22
CA SER A 599 -6.42 15.45 31.48
C SER A 599 -6.48 16.73 30.63
N ARG A 600 -5.32 17.20 30.13
CA ARG A 600 -5.15 18.37 29.25
C ARG A 600 -4.73 17.99 27.81
N THR A 601 -4.85 16.72 27.42
CA THR A 601 -4.43 16.19 26.11
C THR A 601 -5.64 16.02 25.18
N ILE A 602 -5.70 16.87 24.15
CA ILE A 602 -6.78 16.93 23.16
C ILE A 602 -6.29 16.42 21.80
N VAL A 603 -7.07 15.55 21.16
CA VAL A 603 -6.72 14.92 19.86
C VAL A 603 -7.74 15.31 18.80
N ARG A 604 -7.28 15.88 17.67
CA ARG A 604 -8.10 16.33 16.55
C ARG A 604 -7.48 15.93 15.20
N PHE A 605 -8.32 15.58 14.23
CA PHE A 605 -7.86 15.22 12.88
C PHE A 605 -7.74 16.45 11.98
N VAL A 606 -6.63 16.58 11.27
CA VAL A 606 -6.30 17.76 10.46
C VAL A 606 -6.36 17.41 8.98
N VAL A 607 -7.35 17.99 8.29
CA VAL A 607 -7.63 17.78 6.87
C VAL A 607 -7.65 19.14 6.17
N GLY A 608 -7.22 19.21 4.90
CA GLY A 608 -7.49 20.36 4.04
C GLY A 608 -8.98 20.47 3.66
N GLN A 609 -9.29 21.38 2.75
CA GLN A 609 -10.61 21.44 2.11
C GLN A 609 -10.91 20.09 1.44
N PRO A 610 -12.00 19.39 1.83
CA PRO A 610 -12.33 18.09 1.28
C PRO A 610 -12.77 18.21 -0.18
N ARG A 611 -12.56 17.15 -0.96
CA ARG A 611 -13.11 17.06 -2.33
C ARG A 611 -14.64 16.98 -2.26
N LYS A 612 -15.33 17.51 -3.28
CA LYS A 612 -16.81 17.56 -3.34
C LYS A 612 -17.49 16.21 -3.05
N ASP A 613 -16.89 15.11 -3.51
CA ASP A 613 -17.39 13.73 -3.31
C ASP A 613 -17.35 13.27 -1.84
N TRP A 614 -16.50 13.91 -1.03
CA TRP A 614 -16.26 13.60 0.38
C TRP A 614 -16.79 14.68 1.34
N GLU A 615 -17.04 15.90 0.87
CA GLU A 615 -17.54 17.04 1.64
C GLU A 615 -18.74 16.69 2.54
N ARG A 616 -19.79 16.06 1.97
CA ARG A 616 -20.96 15.60 2.75
C ARG A 616 -20.61 14.54 3.80
N ARG A 617 -19.62 13.67 3.53
CA ARG A 617 -19.19 12.62 4.48
C ARG A 617 -18.39 13.21 5.63
N ILE A 618 -17.47 14.13 5.33
CA ILE A 618 -16.71 14.87 6.34
C ILE A 618 -17.64 15.73 7.21
N LYS A 619 -18.67 16.36 6.64
CA LYS A 619 -19.66 17.11 7.42
C LYS A 619 -20.41 16.22 8.42
N LEU A 620 -20.89 15.05 8.00
CA LEU A 620 -21.54 14.08 8.89
C LEU A 620 -20.57 13.51 9.94
N GLU A 621 -19.30 13.31 9.58
CA GLU A 621 -18.25 12.87 10.51
C GLU A 621 -17.93 13.96 11.57
N MET A 622 -17.89 15.24 11.16
CA MET A 622 -17.77 16.38 12.08
C MET A 622 -18.97 16.48 13.02
N GLU A 623 -20.19 16.36 12.51
CA GLU A 623 -21.43 16.42 13.29
C GLU A 623 -21.54 15.27 14.31
N MET A 624 -20.95 14.11 14.01
CA MET A 624 -20.92 12.94 14.90
C MET A 624 -19.80 13.00 15.96
N TYR A 625 -18.58 13.37 15.57
CA TYR A 625 -17.38 13.20 16.41
C TYR A 625 -16.76 14.50 16.93
N ASN A 626 -17.15 15.68 16.42
CA ASN A 626 -16.64 17.00 16.81
C ASN A 626 -15.10 17.15 16.77
N ASP A 627 -14.41 16.32 15.97
CA ASP A 627 -12.97 16.11 16.08
C ASP A 627 -12.14 16.48 14.84
N ILE A 628 -12.76 16.87 13.73
CA ILE A 628 -12.05 17.27 12.50
C ILE A 628 -11.88 18.78 12.41
N VAL A 629 -10.65 19.20 12.13
CA VAL A 629 -10.25 20.55 11.76
C VAL A 629 -10.04 20.61 10.25
N ILE A 630 -10.89 21.37 9.55
CA ILE A 630 -10.72 21.70 8.13
C ILE A 630 -9.84 22.95 8.00
N LEU A 631 -8.70 22.81 7.34
CA LEU A 631 -7.81 23.93 7.00
C LEU A 631 -8.25 24.62 5.70
N PRO A 632 -8.12 25.95 5.58
CA PRO A 632 -8.52 26.73 4.40
C PRO A 632 -7.49 26.62 3.25
N MET A 633 -7.16 25.40 2.84
CA MET A 633 -6.26 25.11 1.72
C MET A 633 -6.61 23.76 1.07
N GLN A 634 -6.19 23.55 -0.18
CA GLN A 634 -6.27 22.24 -0.82
C GLN A 634 -5.43 21.19 -0.07
N GLU A 635 -5.94 19.97 0.10
CA GLU A 635 -5.24 18.86 0.76
C GLU A 635 -3.94 18.50 0.02
N ASN A 636 -2.79 18.86 0.60
CA ASN A 636 -1.45 18.53 0.11
C ASN A 636 -0.42 18.74 1.23
N MET A 637 0.21 17.66 1.71
CA MET A 637 1.25 17.70 2.76
C MET A 637 2.38 18.70 2.42
N ASN A 638 3.02 18.48 1.27
CA ASN A 638 4.14 19.29 0.75
C ASN A 638 3.71 20.67 0.23
N GLY A 639 2.41 20.95 0.21
CA GLY A 639 1.80 22.22 -0.21
C GLY A 639 1.71 23.26 0.90
N GLY A 640 2.19 22.96 2.11
CA GLY A 640 2.18 23.87 3.26
C GLY A 640 1.17 23.50 4.35
N LYS A 641 0.66 22.26 4.39
CA LYS A 641 -0.33 21.80 5.38
C LYS A 641 0.11 22.09 6.82
N THR A 642 1.37 21.80 7.15
CA THR A 642 1.97 22.06 8.47
C THR A 642 2.01 23.53 8.86
N HIS A 643 2.37 24.42 7.93
CA HIS A 643 2.35 25.86 8.20
C HIS A 643 0.92 26.35 8.45
N THR A 644 -0.04 25.90 7.63
CA THR A 644 -1.45 26.29 7.78
C THR A 644 -2.07 25.71 9.05
N PHE A 645 -1.69 24.49 9.46
CA PHE A 645 -2.06 23.90 10.74
C PHE A 645 -1.54 24.73 11.92
N PHE A 646 -0.24 25.04 11.98
CA PHE A 646 0.32 25.86 13.05
C PHE A 646 -0.23 27.30 13.05
N SER A 647 -0.51 27.86 11.86
CA SER A 647 -1.21 29.14 11.70
C SER A 647 -2.64 29.13 12.24
N TRP A 648 -3.36 28.01 12.07
CA TRP A 648 -4.68 27.81 12.64
C TRP A 648 -4.60 27.58 14.15
N ALA A 649 -3.62 26.81 14.62
CA ALA A 649 -3.47 26.38 16.01
C ALA A 649 -3.08 27.53 16.96
N SER A 650 -2.23 28.47 16.53
CA SER A 650 -1.89 29.64 17.36
C SER A 650 -3.13 30.47 17.77
N ILE A 651 -4.17 30.48 16.92
CA ILE A 651 -5.43 31.20 17.15
C ILE A 651 -6.51 30.29 17.76
N ASN A 652 -6.63 29.04 17.32
CA ASN A 652 -7.80 28.18 17.59
C ASN A 652 -7.51 26.92 18.41
N ALA A 653 -6.24 26.59 18.70
CA ALA A 653 -5.95 25.50 19.62
C ALA A 653 -6.18 25.95 21.07
N TRP A 654 -6.96 25.15 21.78
CA TRP A 654 -7.33 25.32 23.17
C TRP A 654 -7.29 23.95 23.85
N VAL A 655 -6.97 23.92 25.14
CA VAL A 655 -6.97 22.70 25.96
C VAL A 655 -7.65 22.95 27.31
N PRO A 656 -8.13 21.89 27.98
CA PRO A 656 -8.63 21.99 29.34
C PRO A 656 -7.69 22.75 30.29
N PRO A 657 -8.21 23.47 31.28
CA PRO A 657 -7.39 23.99 32.37
C PRO A 657 -6.85 22.85 33.25
N VAL A 658 -5.98 23.16 34.21
CA VAL A 658 -5.53 22.16 35.19
C VAL A 658 -6.70 21.78 36.10
N TYR A 659 -7.12 20.52 36.04
CA TYR A 659 -8.17 19.97 36.90
C TYR A 659 -7.65 19.39 38.22
N VAL A 660 -6.40 18.95 38.24
CA VAL A 660 -5.77 18.19 39.34
C VAL A 660 -4.88 19.11 40.17
N ASN A 661 -5.00 19.05 41.49
CA ASN A 661 -4.19 19.87 42.40
C ASN A 661 -2.79 19.26 42.57
N SER A 662 -1.83 19.69 41.74
CA SER A 662 -0.41 19.36 41.90
C SER A 662 0.22 20.10 43.09
N THR A 663 1.20 19.48 43.75
CA THR A 663 1.96 20.09 44.85
C THR A 663 2.83 21.27 44.38
N ILE A 664 3.26 21.24 43.12
CA ILE A 664 3.95 22.35 42.45
C ILE A 664 2.91 23.17 41.66
N SER A 665 2.92 24.49 41.80
CA SER A 665 2.03 25.38 41.03
C SER A 665 2.37 25.35 39.53
N PRO A 666 1.37 25.40 38.62
CA PRO A 666 1.63 25.43 37.19
C PRO A 666 2.41 26.69 36.78
N PRO A 667 3.35 26.57 35.82
CA PRO A 667 4.15 27.70 35.35
C PRO A 667 3.25 28.75 34.68
N ARG A 668 3.59 30.03 34.88
CA ARG A 668 2.90 31.16 34.27
C ARG A 668 3.72 31.68 33.10
N PHE A 669 3.30 31.29 31.90
CA PHE A 669 3.85 31.78 30.63
C PHE A 669 3.04 32.98 30.14
N THR A 670 3.56 33.74 29.16
CA THR A 670 2.85 34.92 28.62
C THR A 670 1.47 34.56 28.05
N TYR A 671 1.34 33.33 27.54
CA TYR A 671 0.12 32.82 26.91
C TYR A 671 -0.87 32.17 27.88
N SER A 672 -0.48 31.91 29.14
CA SER A 672 -1.35 31.25 30.15
C SER A 672 -2.59 32.08 30.53
N ASN A 673 -2.58 33.39 30.24
CA ASN A 673 -3.71 34.29 30.51
C ASN A 673 -4.80 34.26 29.43
N PHE A 674 -4.52 33.73 28.23
CA PHE A 674 -5.53 33.65 27.17
C PHE A 674 -6.48 32.49 27.46
N THR A 675 -7.77 32.81 27.54
CA THR A 675 -8.85 31.87 27.87
C THR A 675 -9.97 31.90 26.83
N SER A 676 -10.70 30.79 26.74
CA SER A 676 -11.88 30.62 25.89
C SER A 676 -12.96 29.81 26.63
N SER A 677 -14.21 29.91 26.20
CA SER A 677 -15.21 28.88 26.51
C SER A 677 -14.75 27.51 25.96
N PRO A 678 -15.08 26.39 26.62
CA PRO A 678 -14.84 25.06 26.08
C PRO A 678 -15.44 24.90 24.66
N PRO A 679 -14.72 24.27 23.71
CA PRO A 679 -15.29 23.85 22.44
C PRO A 679 -16.17 22.60 22.62
N ALA A 680 -16.86 22.17 21.57
CA ALA A 680 -17.50 20.87 21.55
C ALA A 680 -16.46 19.75 21.77
N LEU A 681 -16.78 18.82 22.69
CA LEU A 681 -15.92 17.70 23.03
C LEU A 681 -16.10 16.55 22.02
N ALA A 682 -15.00 15.87 21.74
CA ALA A 682 -14.99 14.61 21.01
C ALA A 682 -15.28 13.44 21.97
N PRO A 683 -15.88 12.32 21.50
CA PRO A 683 -16.09 11.14 22.33
C PRO A 683 -14.80 10.58 22.95
N HIS A 684 -13.65 10.80 22.31
CA HIS A 684 -12.31 10.45 22.82
C HIS A 684 -11.58 11.62 23.53
N ASP A 685 -12.24 12.69 23.95
CA ASP A 685 -11.61 13.69 24.86
C ASP A 685 -11.49 13.16 26.31
N PRO A 686 -10.63 13.75 27.16
CA PRO A 686 -10.42 13.26 28.52
C PRO A 686 -11.70 13.30 29.38
N TYR A 687 -11.96 12.23 30.14
CA TYR A 687 -13.13 12.12 31.02
C TYR A 687 -13.29 13.31 31.99
N LEU A 688 -12.18 13.86 32.49
CA LEU A 688 -12.19 15.01 33.38
C LEU A 688 -12.73 16.28 32.71
N ALA A 689 -12.55 16.44 31.39
CA ALA A 689 -13.12 17.55 30.62
C ALA A 689 -14.63 17.38 30.41
N TRP A 690 -15.10 16.15 30.16
CA TRP A 690 -16.53 15.82 30.14
C TRP A 690 -17.19 16.07 31.50
N ARG A 691 -16.54 15.69 32.61
CA ARG A 691 -17.02 15.93 33.98
C ARG A 691 -17.09 17.42 34.34
N ASP A 692 -16.12 18.22 33.89
CA ASP A 692 -16.11 19.68 34.11
C ASP A 692 -17.18 20.38 33.25
N LEU A 693 -17.37 19.96 32.00
CA LEU A 693 -18.43 20.46 31.11
C LEU A 693 -19.85 20.14 31.63
N ALA A 694 -20.02 19.00 32.30
CA ALA A 694 -21.28 18.62 32.96
C ALA A 694 -21.52 19.34 34.32
N SER A 695 -20.60 20.18 34.78
CA SER A 695 -20.75 20.94 36.02
C SER A 695 -21.56 22.23 35.83
N LEU A 696 -22.06 22.82 36.93
CA LEU A 696 -22.82 24.07 36.89
C LEU A 696 -22.01 25.30 36.42
N ASN A 697 -20.67 25.24 36.49
CA ASN A 697 -19.77 26.33 36.14
C ASN A 697 -18.50 25.74 35.47
N PRO A 698 -18.59 25.31 34.19
CA PRO A 698 -17.45 24.74 33.48
C PRO A 698 -16.31 25.75 33.36
N LYS A 699 -15.08 25.29 33.58
CA LYS A 699 -13.90 26.15 33.59
C LYS A 699 -13.51 26.56 32.17
N THR A 700 -13.06 27.81 32.01
CA THR A 700 -12.53 28.28 30.73
C THR A 700 -11.27 27.51 30.32
N TRP A 701 -11.21 27.13 29.05
CA TRP A 701 -10.05 26.48 28.46
C TRP A 701 -8.92 27.50 28.21
N VAL A 702 -7.68 27.01 28.22
CA VAL A 702 -6.46 27.82 28.09
C VAL A 702 -5.70 27.46 26.82
N ARG A 703 -4.68 28.24 26.46
CA ARG A 703 -3.73 27.84 25.41
C ARG A 703 -2.98 26.56 25.78
N PRO A 704 -2.70 25.67 24.81
CA PRO A 704 -1.81 24.54 25.04
C PRO A 704 -0.39 25.03 25.33
N ASP A 705 0.37 24.22 26.07
CA ASP A 705 1.81 24.38 26.24
C ASP A 705 2.55 23.85 24.98
N TYR A 706 2.01 22.80 24.35
CA TYR A 706 2.52 22.20 23.11
C TYR A 706 1.42 21.97 22.04
N VAL A 707 1.78 22.21 20.78
CA VAL A 707 1.03 21.72 19.61
C VAL A 707 1.87 20.65 18.91
N VAL A 708 1.25 19.51 18.61
CA VAL A 708 1.91 18.31 18.08
C VAL A 708 1.36 17.99 16.70
N LYS A 709 2.24 17.77 15.71
CA LYS A 709 1.89 17.11 14.44
C LYS A 709 2.09 15.61 14.60
N VAL A 710 1.14 14.82 14.11
CA VAL A 710 1.17 13.35 14.09
C VAL A 710 0.65 12.92 12.72
N ASP A 711 1.16 11.84 12.11
CA ASP A 711 0.53 11.24 10.91
C ASP A 711 -0.52 10.19 11.27
N ASP A 712 -1.53 9.97 10.41
CA ASP A 712 -2.62 9.03 10.69
C ASP A 712 -2.22 7.54 10.63
N ASP A 713 -0.99 7.22 10.21
CA ASP A 713 -0.39 5.89 10.38
C ASP A 713 0.64 5.76 11.52
N SER A 714 0.65 6.72 12.45
CA SER A 714 1.27 6.62 13.79
C SER A 714 0.29 6.06 14.83
N PHE A 715 0.81 5.22 15.74
CA PHE A 715 0.12 4.74 16.94
C PHE A 715 0.77 5.38 18.17
N VAL A 716 0.03 6.14 18.98
CA VAL A 716 0.60 7.04 19.99
C VAL A 716 0.08 6.74 21.40
N MET A 717 0.99 6.38 22.31
CA MET A 717 0.68 6.18 23.73
C MET A 717 0.62 7.55 24.44
N LEU A 718 -0.59 8.03 24.75
CA LEU A 718 -0.81 9.41 25.18
C LEU A 718 -0.13 9.78 26.51
N ALA A 719 -0.13 8.87 27.49
CA ALA A 719 0.54 9.06 28.78
C ALA A 719 2.08 9.09 28.64
N GLU A 720 2.62 8.31 27.71
CA GLU A 720 4.06 8.23 27.43
C GLU A 720 4.58 9.51 26.77
N LEU A 721 3.75 10.11 25.89
CA LEU A 721 3.99 11.40 25.26
C LEU A 721 3.84 12.56 26.25
N GLU A 722 2.74 12.59 27.01
CA GLU A 722 2.46 13.67 27.96
C GLU A 722 3.52 13.73 29.06
N ALA A 723 3.86 12.60 29.69
CA ALA A 723 4.84 12.58 30.77
C ALA A 723 6.22 13.09 30.34
N ARG A 724 6.64 12.84 29.09
CA ARG A 724 7.92 13.33 28.55
C ARG A 724 7.87 14.82 28.22
N LEU A 725 6.79 15.29 27.60
CA LEU A 725 6.59 16.73 27.35
C LEU A 725 6.43 17.52 28.66
N ARG A 726 5.81 16.93 29.69
CA ARG A 726 5.74 17.49 31.07
C ARG A 726 7.13 17.69 31.66
N VAL A 727 8.00 16.68 31.59
CA VAL A 727 9.37 16.77 32.12
C VAL A 727 10.20 17.85 31.40
N GLU A 728 10.11 17.95 30.06
CA GLU A 728 10.80 19.01 29.32
C GLU A 728 10.26 20.42 29.61
N LEU A 729 8.94 20.56 29.80
CA LEU A 729 8.30 21.84 30.13
C LEU A 729 8.77 22.40 31.48
N HIS A 730 8.87 21.53 32.50
CA HIS A 730 9.25 21.92 33.86
C HIS A 730 10.77 21.96 34.10
N THR A 731 11.58 21.34 33.22
CA THR A 731 13.04 21.42 33.29
C THR A 731 13.49 22.87 33.07
N LYS A 732 14.19 23.48 34.05
CA LYS A 732 14.63 24.89 33.94
C LYS A 732 15.81 25.02 32.98
N ASN A 733 15.93 26.19 32.35
CA ASN A 733 17.12 26.54 31.56
C ASN A 733 18.39 26.59 32.42
N GLU A 734 18.28 26.85 33.72
CA GLU A 734 19.43 27.08 34.59
C GLU A 734 20.03 25.81 35.19
N ASP A 735 19.22 24.80 35.53
CA ASP A 735 19.73 23.53 36.07
C ASP A 735 20.71 22.87 35.07
N ARG A 736 20.38 22.95 33.76
CA ARG A 736 21.26 22.53 32.65
C ARG A 736 22.44 23.48 32.39
N ARG A 737 22.32 24.79 32.70
CA ARG A 737 23.48 25.71 32.71
C ARG A 737 24.42 25.40 33.86
N HIS A 738 23.93 25.00 35.03
CA HIS A 738 24.75 24.55 36.16
C HIS A 738 25.49 23.25 35.81
N THR A 739 24.83 22.30 35.13
CA THR A 739 25.52 21.12 34.56
C THR A 739 26.72 21.52 33.68
N LEU A 740 26.54 22.52 32.81
CA LEU A 740 27.58 23.05 31.92
C LEU A 740 28.60 23.96 32.63
N SER A 741 28.23 24.62 33.73
CA SER A 741 29.11 25.52 34.48
C SER A 741 29.97 24.80 35.49
N PHE A 742 29.50 23.70 36.10
CA PHE A 742 30.36 22.78 36.85
C PHE A 742 31.43 22.17 35.93
N ALA A 743 31.04 21.74 34.72
CA ALA A 743 32.00 21.29 33.71
C ALA A 743 33.03 22.39 33.31
N ARG A 744 32.61 23.65 33.19
CA ARG A 744 33.53 24.78 32.92
C ARG A 744 34.35 25.26 34.13
N ALA A 745 33.85 25.11 35.35
CA ALA A 745 34.56 25.49 36.58
C ALA A 745 35.63 24.45 36.95
N ALA A 746 35.33 23.15 36.80
CA ALA A 746 36.33 22.08 36.92
C ALA A 746 37.50 22.30 35.95
N VAL A 747 37.22 22.67 34.69
CA VAL A 747 38.25 23.01 33.68
C VAL A 747 39.11 24.21 34.08
N LYS A 748 38.59 25.20 34.81
CA LYS A 748 39.39 26.34 35.31
C LYS A 748 40.23 25.97 36.54
N ASN A 749 39.70 25.17 37.47
CA ASN A 749 40.44 24.79 38.67
C ASN A 749 41.54 23.76 38.35
N ALA A 750 41.38 22.95 37.31
CA ALA A 750 42.40 22.02 36.82
C ALA A 750 43.60 22.70 36.14
N SER A 751 43.52 24.00 35.79
CA SER A 751 44.57 24.71 35.03
C SER A 751 45.46 25.63 35.87
N VAL A 752 45.51 25.47 37.20
CA VAL A 752 46.28 26.36 38.11
C VAL A 752 47.29 25.59 38.96
N VAL A 753 48.03 24.66 38.35
CA VAL A 753 49.27 24.07 38.91
C VAL A 753 50.34 23.95 37.82
N ALA A 754 50.77 25.09 37.27
CA ALA A 754 51.96 25.20 36.43
C ALA A 754 52.56 26.62 36.54
N GLY A 755 53.89 26.75 36.42
CA GLY A 755 54.64 27.98 36.71
C GLY A 755 54.15 29.22 35.97
N GLY A 756 54.00 30.33 36.69
CA GLY A 756 53.50 31.59 36.15
C GLY A 756 54.59 32.55 35.66
N VAL A 757 54.18 33.47 34.79
CA VAL A 757 54.82 34.78 34.57
C VAL A 757 53.71 35.83 34.55
N THR A 758 53.87 36.92 35.29
CA THR A 758 52.90 38.02 35.34
C THR A 758 53.06 38.99 34.18
N THR A 759 51.98 39.22 33.42
CA THR A 759 51.79 40.45 32.63
C THR A 759 50.37 40.97 32.85
N MET A 760 50.23 42.01 33.66
CA MET A 760 48.99 42.79 33.73
C MET A 760 48.93 43.71 32.51
N ILE A 761 47.77 43.77 31.84
CA ILE A 761 47.44 44.85 30.91
C ILE A 761 46.02 45.33 31.25
N ASP A 762 45.94 46.44 31.96
CA ASP A 762 44.69 47.16 32.16
C ASP A 762 44.21 47.81 30.86
N ALA A 763 42.90 47.77 30.62
CA ALA A 763 42.25 48.49 29.52
C ALA A 763 40.83 48.92 29.93
N ASN A 764 40.76 49.89 30.85
CA ASN A 764 39.51 50.61 31.12
C ASN A 764 39.03 51.34 29.85
N ALA A 765 37.79 51.09 29.42
CA ALA A 765 37.13 51.82 28.34
C ALA A 765 35.69 52.15 28.76
N GLY A 766 35.36 53.44 28.77
CA GLY A 766 34.15 53.96 29.42
C GLY A 766 32.83 53.73 28.66
N PRO A 767 31.68 53.99 29.31
CA PRO A 767 30.37 53.79 28.72
C PRO A 767 29.98 54.94 27.80
N ASN A 768 29.78 54.65 26.50
CA ASN A 768 28.81 55.37 25.65
C ASN A 768 28.63 54.68 24.29
N ALA A 769 27.46 54.06 24.08
CA ALA A 769 26.94 53.68 22.77
C ALA A 769 25.42 53.96 22.77
N MET A 770 24.91 54.55 21.70
CA MET A 770 23.61 55.25 21.74
C MET A 770 22.40 54.30 21.88
N ALA A 771 21.37 54.77 22.57
CA ALA A 771 20.11 54.05 22.71
C ALA A 771 19.30 54.05 21.41
N GLY A 772 19.19 52.88 20.77
CA GLY A 772 18.06 52.58 19.89
C GLY A 772 16.77 52.37 20.70
N PRO A 773 15.58 52.56 20.12
CA PRO A 773 14.32 52.46 20.85
C PRO A 773 14.09 51.03 21.37
N ARG A 774 14.02 50.88 22.69
CA ARG A 774 13.68 49.61 23.35
C ARG A 774 12.20 49.28 23.12
N THR A 775 11.91 48.35 22.23
CA THR A 775 10.66 47.58 22.28
C THR A 775 10.61 46.73 23.56
N PRO A 776 9.42 46.43 24.12
CA PRO A 776 9.28 45.90 25.48
C PRO A 776 9.59 44.40 25.57
N THR A 777 10.87 44.03 25.68
CA THR A 777 11.35 42.63 25.67
C THR A 777 11.21 41.86 27.00
N GLN A 778 10.93 42.51 28.12
CA GLN A 778 11.09 41.88 29.46
C GLN A 778 10.08 40.77 29.83
N LEU A 779 9.06 40.49 29.01
CA LEU A 779 8.09 39.42 29.27
C LEU A 779 8.27 38.16 28.40
N THR A 780 8.83 38.30 27.19
CA THR A 780 8.92 37.20 26.21
C THR A 780 10.09 36.24 26.46
N ASP A 781 11.04 36.59 27.32
CA ASP A 781 12.29 35.82 27.45
C ASP A 781 12.13 34.52 28.25
N ASN A 782 11.11 34.42 29.11
CA ASN A 782 10.92 33.27 30.02
C ASN A 782 10.10 32.09 29.43
N ASP A 783 9.41 32.29 28.30
CA ASP A 783 8.56 31.25 27.73
C ASP A 783 9.37 30.06 27.14
N PRO A 784 8.83 28.83 27.17
CA PRO A 784 9.53 27.65 26.68
C PRO A 784 9.69 27.71 25.15
N LEU A 785 10.92 27.56 24.67
CA LEU A 785 11.25 27.36 23.26
C LEU A 785 11.72 25.93 23.07
N ILE A 786 10.82 25.01 22.73
CA ILE A 786 11.08 23.55 22.72
C ILE A 786 10.57 22.94 21.42
N TYR A 787 11.47 22.26 20.70
CA TYR A 787 11.16 21.40 19.55
C TYR A 787 11.53 19.97 19.93
N TRP A 788 10.56 19.07 19.89
CA TRP A 788 10.66 17.71 20.44
C TRP A 788 10.15 16.66 19.44
N GLY A 789 10.81 15.50 19.35
CA GLY A 789 10.44 14.39 18.45
C GLY A 789 11.59 13.39 18.24
N TYR A 790 11.55 12.59 17.17
CA TYR A 790 12.69 11.77 16.76
C TYR A 790 13.67 12.58 15.89
N LEU A 791 14.83 12.96 16.42
CA LEU A 791 15.81 13.77 15.66
C LEU A 791 16.56 12.91 14.64
N VAL A 792 16.21 13.03 13.36
CA VAL A 792 17.03 12.52 12.24
C VAL A 792 18.25 13.42 12.04
N THR A 793 19.43 12.81 11.86
CA THR A 793 20.70 13.49 11.63
C THR A 793 21.41 12.92 10.42
N ASN A 794 21.38 13.64 9.29
CA ASN A 794 22.15 13.38 8.08
C ASN A 794 23.21 14.49 7.93
N LYS A 795 24.32 14.20 7.23
CA LYS A 795 25.46 15.11 6.96
C LYS A 795 25.08 16.52 6.51
N TYR A 796 23.94 16.68 5.83
CA TYR A 796 23.46 17.97 5.31
C TYR A 796 22.18 18.49 5.98
N HIS A 797 21.45 17.65 6.71
CA HIS A 797 20.10 17.95 7.22
C HIS A 797 19.85 17.31 8.59
N GLN A 798 19.31 18.08 9.54
CA GLN A 798 18.78 17.53 10.79
C GLN A 798 17.36 18.07 11.01
N PHE A 799 16.43 17.22 11.42
CA PHE A 799 15.01 17.53 11.56
C PHE A 799 14.37 16.52 12.51
N MET A 800 13.27 16.89 13.19
CA MET A 800 12.41 15.87 13.79
C MET A 800 11.65 15.17 12.66
N ALA A 801 11.59 13.85 12.68
CA ALA A 801 10.94 13.06 11.63
C ALA A 801 9.41 13.22 11.65
N GLY A 802 8.77 12.83 10.55
CA GLY A 802 7.38 13.23 10.25
C GLY A 802 6.32 12.59 11.15
N GLU A 803 6.59 11.42 11.71
CA GLU A 803 5.63 10.56 12.40
C GLU A 803 4.98 11.24 13.61
N LEU A 804 5.79 11.96 14.40
CA LEU A 804 5.33 12.79 15.51
C LEU A 804 6.39 13.83 15.91
N TYR A 805 6.00 15.11 15.96
CA TYR A 805 6.82 16.16 16.58
C TYR A 805 5.98 17.25 17.25
N ALA A 806 6.51 17.79 18.34
CA ALA A 806 5.89 18.82 19.17
C ALA A 806 6.68 20.14 19.10
N LEU A 807 5.93 21.25 19.01
CA LEU A 807 6.44 22.62 19.19
C LEU A 807 5.76 23.24 20.41
N SER A 808 6.53 23.92 21.25
CA SER A 808 5.95 24.79 22.28
C SER A 808 5.15 25.94 21.67
N TRP A 809 4.08 26.39 22.35
CA TRP A 809 3.11 27.32 21.75
C TRP A 809 3.72 28.62 21.21
N THR A 810 4.78 29.16 21.83
CA THR A 810 5.47 30.37 21.33
C THR A 810 6.18 30.17 20.00
N LEU A 811 6.68 28.96 19.71
CA LEU A 811 7.23 28.63 18.39
C LEU A 811 6.11 28.53 17.35
N VAL A 812 4.94 28.02 17.73
CA VAL A 812 3.74 27.94 16.88
C VAL A 812 3.19 29.33 16.56
N ASP A 813 3.11 30.21 17.56
CA ASP A 813 2.67 31.60 17.43
C ASP A 813 3.61 32.43 16.55
N TRP A 814 4.94 32.24 16.68
CA TRP A 814 5.89 32.84 15.77
C TRP A 814 5.78 32.28 14.34
N VAL A 815 5.68 30.95 14.16
CA VAL A 815 5.48 30.31 12.84
C VAL A 815 4.24 30.86 12.12
N ALA A 816 3.16 31.14 12.86
CA ALA A 816 1.93 31.73 12.33
C ALA A 816 2.07 33.21 11.91
N LYS A 817 2.90 33.98 12.63
CA LYS A 817 3.01 35.44 12.46
C LYS A 817 4.08 35.83 11.43
N ASP A 818 5.23 35.18 11.45
CA ASP A 818 6.41 35.58 10.68
C ASP A 818 6.18 35.61 9.15
N PRO A 819 6.53 36.71 8.45
CA PRO A 819 6.33 36.84 7.01
C PRO A 819 7.34 36.04 6.17
N MET A 820 8.53 35.74 6.70
CA MET A 820 9.55 34.96 5.99
C MET A 820 9.11 33.49 5.89
N ILE A 821 8.57 32.93 6.98
CA ILE A 821 8.08 31.54 7.03
C ILE A 821 6.99 31.29 5.98
N LYS A 822 6.11 32.26 5.73
CA LYS A 822 5.05 32.18 4.71
C LYS A 822 5.58 31.99 3.28
N THR A 823 6.84 32.35 3.02
CA THR A 823 7.54 32.08 1.74
C THR A 823 8.27 30.73 1.71
N MET A 824 8.38 30.03 2.85
CA MET A 824 9.15 28.79 3.04
C MET A 824 8.26 27.59 3.40
N THR A 825 7.11 27.49 2.73
CA THR A 825 6.04 26.51 3.02
C THR A 825 6.01 25.27 2.11
N LYS A 826 6.79 25.25 1.02
CA LYS A 826 6.76 24.18 0.00
C LYS A 826 7.87 23.14 0.20
N GLY A 827 7.53 21.87 0.01
CA GLY A 827 8.43 20.72 0.16
C GLY A 827 8.15 19.93 1.45
N ALA A 828 9.00 18.93 1.73
CA ALA A 828 8.85 18.04 2.87
C ALA A 828 8.78 18.81 4.21
N GLU A 829 7.72 18.53 4.98
CA GLU A 829 7.25 19.41 6.05
C GLU A 829 8.07 19.28 7.34
N ASP A 830 8.63 18.10 7.56
CA ASP A 830 9.67 17.77 8.54
C ASP A 830 10.87 18.73 8.44
N LYS A 831 11.40 18.87 7.22
CA LYS A 831 12.60 19.63 6.88
C LYS A 831 12.30 21.12 6.81
N GLN A 832 11.11 21.54 6.37
CA GLN A 832 10.72 22.95 6.47
C GLN A 832 10.52 23.38 7.92
N THR A 833 9.88 22.57 8.77
CA THR A 833 9.73 22.89 10.21
C THR A 833 11.11 23.05 10.87
N ALA A 834 12.02 22.12 10.62
CA ALA A 834 13.40 22.21 11.10
C ALA A 834 14.22 23.35 10.47
N LYS A 835 13.83 23.86 9.30
CA LYS A 835 14.42 25.06 8.69
C LYS A 835 13.88 26.34 9.35
N TRP A 836 12.59 26.40 9.69
CA TRP A 836 11.99 27.50 10.45
C TRP A 836 12.70 27.64 11.81
N MET A 837 12.85 26.55 12.57
CA MET A 837 13.55 26.60 13.88
C MET A 837 15.00 27.12 13.80
N ARG A 838 15.69 26.95 12.65
CA ARG A 838 17.05 27.50 12.44
C ARG A 838 17.08 29.00 12.14
N ILE A 839 16.03 29.56 11.53
CA ILE A 839 15.95 31.00 11.22
C ILE A 839 15.29 31.82 12.34
N HIS A 840 14.81 31.17 13.40
CA HIS A 840 14.24 31.83 14.58
C HIS A 840 15.24 32.85 15.16
N PRO A 841 14.81 34.08 15.54
CA PRO A 841 15.72 35.08 16.13
C PRO A 841 16.47 34.55 17.34
N ARG A 842 15.78 33.77 18.19
CA ARG A 842 16.33 33.08 19.37
C ARG A 842 16.65 31.61 19.10
N HIS A 843 17.07 31.22 17.88
CA HIS A 843 17.32 29.81 17.51
C HIS A 843 18.28 29.06 18.48
N LYS A 844 19.27 29.76 19.06
CA LYS A 844 20.19 29.20 20.07
C LYS A 844 19.47 28.81 21.36
N GLU A 845 18.38 29.50 21.69
CA GLU A 845 17.56 29.28 22.89
C GLU A 845 16.45 28.25 22.68
N ILE A 846 16.19 27.82 21.44
CA ILE A 846 15.39 26.63 21.19
C ILE A 846 16.12 25.40 21.76
N ARG A 847 15.41 24.60 22.54
CA ARG A 847 15.82 23.26 22.94
C ARG A 847 15.39 22.28 21.86
N TRP A 848 16.33 21.50 21.36
CA TRP A 848 16.06 20.33 20.53
C TRP A 848 16.14 19.13 21.46
N ALA A 849 14.98 18.56 21.81
CA ALA A 849 14.87 17.39 22.68
C ALA A 849 14.48 16.18 21.82
N SER A 850 15.18 15.06 21.99
CA SER A 850 15.04 13.91 21.11
C SER A 850 14.75 12.62 21.86
N GLU A 851 13.73 11.91 21.40
CA GLU A 851 13.46 10.52 21.76
C GLU A 851 13.86 9.62 20.60
N ARG A 852 14.85 8.74 20.83
CA ARG A 852 15.42 7.83 19.81
C ARG A 852 15.29 6.34 20.14
N CYS A 853 14.82 6.01 21.35
CA CYS A 853 14.59 4.64 21.79
C CYS A 853 13.09 4.27 21.71
N TRP A 854 12.20 5.25 21.90
CA TRP A 854 10.77 5.01 22.13
C TRP A 854 9.86 5.50 20.98
N ILE A 855 10.46 5.86 19.85
CA ILE A 855 9.80 6.22 18.58
C ILE A 855 10.50 5.38 17.50
N TYR A 856 9.76 4.49 16.85
CA TYR A 856 10.27 3.50 15.89
C TYR A 856 9.18 3.05 14.90
N ASP A 857 9.58 2.38 13.82
CA ASP A 857 8.63 1.84 12.83
C ASP A 857 8.14 0.44 13.22
N HIS A 858 6.93 0.09 12.78
CA HIS A 858 6.28 -1.20 13.03
C HIS A 858 7.21 -2.39 12.70
N PRO A 859 7.29 -3.47 13.53
CA PRO A 859 8.30 -4.52 13.35
C PRO A 859 8.25 -5.23 11.99
N ARG A 860 7.07 -5.29 11.36
CA ARG A 860 6.87 -5.88 10.02
C ARG A 860 7.20 -4.94 8.84
N SER A 861 7.72 -3.72 9.07
CA SER A 861 7.94 -2.70 8.02
C SER A 861 9.20 -2.94 7.16
N GLY A 862 10.27 -3.47 7.76
CA GLY A 862 11.57 -3.70 7.11
C GLY A 862 12.46 -2.45 6.94
N THR A 863 12.10 -1.31 7.54
CA THR A 863 12.89 -0.06 7.47
C THR A 863 14.13 -0.08 8.39
N VAL A 864 15.02 0.91 8.28
CA VAL A 864 16.16 1.09 9.21
C VAL A 864 15.74 1.48 10.63
N TYR A 865 14.45 1.82 10.85
CA TYR A 865 13.87 2.21 12.13
C TYR A 865 13.03 1.08 12.76
N ALA A 866 13.05 -0.14 12.21
CA ALA A 866 12.17 -1.24 12.63
C ALA A 866 12.86 -2.21 13.59
N HIS A 867 12.33 -2.31 14.82
CA HIS A 867 12.64 -3.37 15.79
C HIS A 867 11.33 -3.93 16.38
N GLY A 868 11.40 -4.95 17.26
CA GLY A 868 10.22 -5.47 17.94
C GLY A 868 9.53 -4.44 18.84
N PHE A 869 8.28 -4.73 19.24
CA PHE A 869 7.55 -3.91 20.21
C PHE A 869 8.33 -3.86 21.54
N LEU A 870 8.68 -2.65 21.96
CA LEU A 870 9.73 -2.41 22.95
C LEU A 870 9.18 -2.00 24.32
N PHE A 871 9.72 -2.62 25.38
CA PHE A 871 9.30 -2.43 26.77
C PHE A 871 10.48 -2.04 27.70
N PRO A 872 10.21 -1.37 28.85
CA PRO A 872 11.22 -1.00 29.84
C PRO A 872 12.10 -2.14 30.37
N SER A 873 11.59 -3.37 30.45
CA SER A 873 12.37 -4.56 30.83
C SER A 873 13.49 -4.85 29.84
N GLU A 874 13.18 -5.06 28.56
CA GLU A 874 14.17 -5.33 27.51
C GLU A 874 15.15 -4.17 27.33
N VAL A 875 14.71 -2.91 27.37
CA VAL A 875 15.63 -1.75 27.34
C VAL A 875 16.63 -1.78 28.51
N THR A 876 16.22 -2.31 29.66
CA THR A 876 17.11 -2.50 30.82
C THR A 876 18.10 -3.65 30.59
N ARG A 877 17.70 -4.74 29.90
CA ARG A 877 18.60 -5.83 29.47
C ARG A 877 19.61 -5.34 28.44
N VAL A 878 19.15 -4.69 27.38
CA VAL A 878 19.96 -4.07 26.32
C VAL A 878 21.00 -3.10 26.90
N LYS A 879 20.58 -2.21 27.81
CA LYS A 879 21.48 -1.26 28.45
C LYS A 879 22.55 -1.96 29.31
N ARG A 880 22.20 -3.05 29.99
CA ARG A 880 23.16 -3.87 30.75
C ARG A 880 24.15 -4.55 29.80
N GLN A 881 23.66 -5.25 28.78
CA GLN A 881 24.46 -5.95 27.77
C GLN A 881 25.50 -5.02 27.12
N ILE A 882 25.08 -3.83 26.65
CA ILE A 882 26.02 -2.88 26.02
C ILE A 882 27.02 -2.32 27.04
N LEU A 883 26.61 -2.05 28.28
CA LEU A 883 27.53 -1.58 29.32
C LEU A 883 28.56 -2.64 29.71
N GLU A 884 28.18 -3.91 29.75
CA GLU A 884 29.07 -5.05 30.01
C GLU A 884 30.03 -5.30 28.83
N SER A 885 29.54 -5.26 27.58
CA SER A 885 30.36 -5.52 26.39
C SER A 885 31.30 -4.38 25.99
N TYR A 886 30.97 -3.11 26.30
CA TYR A 886 31.74 -1.94 25.83
C TYR A 886 32.24 -1.00 26.94
N GLY A 887 31.71 -1.10 28.17
CA GLY A 887 32.09 -0.24 29.30
C GLY A 887 32.04 1.26 28.97
N ASP A 888 33.00 2.03 29.53
CA ASP A 888 33.13 3.46 29.25
C ASP A 888 33.49 3.77 27.78
N ASN A 889 34.08 2.80 27.05
CA ASN A 889 34.44 2.99 25.64
C ASN A 889 33.21 3.08 24.72
N ALA A 890 32.03 2.64 25.16
CA ALA A 890 30.78 2.75 24.39
C ALA A 890 30.52 4.19 23.92
N GLN A 891 30.71 5.18 24.80
CA GLN A 891 30.47 6.59 24.47
C GLN A 891 31.48 7.15 23.47
N LYS A 892 32.70 6.60 23.41
CA LYS A 892 33.68 6.93 22.38
C LYS A 892 33.20 6.39 21.03
N VAL A 893 32.90 5.09 20.95
CA VAL A 893 32.43 4.44 19.72
C VAL A 893 31.12 5.09 19.21
N MET A 894 30.18 5.45 20.08
CA MET A 894 28.95 6.16 19.68
C MET A 894 29.18 7.60 19.19
N ARG A 895 30.22 8.29 19.69
CA ARG A 895 30.65 9.59 19.13
C ARG A 895 31.33 9.40 17.78
N ASP A 896 32.13 8.35 17.62
CA ASP A 896 32.87 8.06 16.40
C ASP A 896 31.93 7.61 15.26
N LEU A 897 30.88 6.81 15.55
CA LEU A 897 29.75 6.55 14.62
C LEU A 897 28.97 7.84 14.28
N GLY A 898 28.93 8.80 15.22
CA GLY A 898 28.27 10.09 15.05
C GLY A 898 29.06 11.13 14.27
N GLN A 899 30.34 10.87 13.92
CA GLN A 899 31.18 11.82 13.19
C GLN A 899 31.42 11.42 11.74
N PRO A 900 31.30 12.36 10.78
CA PRO A 900 31.55 12.08 9.36
C PRO A 900 33.06 12.05 9.07
N PHE A 901 33.70 10.90 9.27
CA PHE A 901 35.06 10.67 8.78
C PHE A 901 35.14 10.72 7.25
N GLY A 902 36.31 11.12 6.73
CA GLY A 902 36.47 11.56 5.34
C GLY A 902 36.23 10.53 4.24
N ASN A 903 36.05 9.24 4.57
CA ASN A 903 35.90 8.13 3.61
C ASN A 903 34.68 7.22 3.87
N GLY A 904 33.72 7.65 4.70
CA GLY A 904 32.51 6.88 5.02
C GLY A 904 32.13 6.98 6.50
N LEU A 905 30.95 6.45 6.86
CA LEU A 905 30.69 6.08 8.24
C LEU A 905 31.47 4.80 8.56
N LEU A 906 31.82 4.61 9.82
CA LEU A 906 32.12 3.28 10.33
C LEU A 906 30.79 2.49 10.38
N PRO A 907 30.74 1.24 9.88
CA PRO A 907 29.49 0.49 9.83
C PRO A 907 28.96 0.24 11.24
N THR A 908 27.64 0.32 11.41
CA THR A 908 26.96 -0.01 12.67
C THR A 908 27.36 -1.41 13.15
N PRO A 909 27.87 -1.59 14.38
CA PRO A 909 28.11 -2.91 14.95
C PRO A 909 26.82 -3.74 14.94
N THR A 910 26.91 -5.00 14.52
CA THR A 910 25.77 -5.93 14.42
C THR A 910 24.92 -5.94 15.68
N ASP A 911 25.59 -5.97 16.83
CA ASP A 911 25.00 -6.15 18.15
C ASP A 911 24.26 -4.88 18.63
N TRP A 912 24.50 -3.73 17.98
CA TRP A 912 23.83 -2.45 18.26
C TRP A 912 22.59 -2.25 17.37
N ALA A 913 22.59 -2.89 16.19
CA ALA A 913 21.46 -2.95 15.26
C ALA A 913 20.51 -4.13 15.52
N HIS A 914 20.99 -5.17 16.19
CA HIS A 914 20.27 -6.43 16.40
C HIS A 914 18.83 -6.22 16.91
N SER A 915 17.89 -6.91 16.28
CA SER A 915 16.50 -7.03 16.71
C SER A 915 16.12 -8.51 16.68
N SER A 916 15.45 -8.97 17.73
CA SER A 916 14.98 -10.36 17.86
C SER A 916 13.80 -10.66 16.93
N VAL A 917 13.12 -9.61 16.45
CA VAL A 917 11.87 -9.67 15.68
C VAL A 917 12.09 -9.35 14.21
N SER A 918 12.99 -8.42 13.88
CA SER A 918 13.13 -7.84 12.54
C SER A 918 14.59 -7.74 12.12
N THR A 919 14.87 -7.97 10.84
CA THR A 919 16.21 -7.77 10.26
C THR A 919 16.11 -6.78 9.11
N PHE A 920 16.94 -5.74 9.14
CA PHE A 920 16.92 -4.70 8.12
C PHE A 920 17.14 -5.28 6.71
N GLY A 921 16.33 -4.83 5.74
CA GLY A 921 16.35 -5.34 4.36
C GLY A 921 15.72 -6.73 4.16
N VAL A 922 15.30 -7.41 5.23
CA VAL A 922 14.64 -8.72 5.18
C VAL A 922 13.15 -8.57 5.48
N ARG A 923 12.30 -9.24 4.69
CA ARG A 923 10.86 -9.30 4.95
C ARG A 923 10.61 -10.13 6.20
N TYR A 924 9.87 -9.60 7.17
CA TYR A 924 9.46 -10.34 8.36
C TYR A 924 8.79 -11.68 8.00
N THR A 925 9.27 -12.75 8.65
CA THR A 925 8.66 -14.08 8.70
C THR A 925 8.41 -14.44 10.17
N PRO A 926 7.30 -15.09 10.51
CA PRO A 926 7.05 -15.50 11.90
C PRO A 926 8.09 -16.56 12.33
N PRO A 927 8.41 -16.64 13.64
CA PRO A 927 9.40 -17.58 14.17
C PRO A 927 9.01 -19.05 13.99
N LEU A 928 7.70 -19.32 13.95
CA LEU A 928 7.08 -20.61 13.67
C LEU A 928 5.86 -20.40 12.74
N PRO A 929 5.48 -21.39 11.92
CA PRO A 929 4.22 -21.38 11.20
C PRO A 929 3.02 -21.50 12.17
N ASP A 930 1.83 -21.17 11.67
CA ASP A 930 0.52 -21.48 12.27
C ASP A 930 0.30 -21.04 13.74
N LEU A 931 1.07 -20.05 14.21
CA LEU A 931 0.86 -19.40 15.50
C LEU A 931 -0.53 -18.74 15.58
N SER A 932 -1.16 -18.86 16.75
CA SER A 932 -2.41 -18.16 17.08
C SER A 932 -2.24 -16.63 17.00
N THR A 933 -3.33 -15.87 16.93
CA THR A 933 -3.24 -14.39 16.85
C THR A 933 -2.52 -13.78 18.05
N SER A 934 -2.73 -14.30 19.27
CA SER A 934 -2.02 -13.85 20.47
C SER A 934 -0.53 -14.21 20.42
N TYR A 935 -0.20 -15.45 20.05
CA TYR A 935 1.20 -15.89 19.94
C TYR A 935 1.94 -15.14 18.81
N SER A 936 1.28 -14.85 17.68
CA SER A 936 1.86 -14.05 16.59
C SER A 936 2.02 -12.56 16.94
N VAL A 937 1.29 -12.01 17.92
CA VAL A 937 1.52 -10.65 18.42
C VAL A 937 2.67 -10.64 19.44
N GLU A 938 2.76 -11.66 20.31
CA GLU A 938 3.89 -11.82 21.22
C GLU A 938 5.20 -12.13 20.45
N ALA A 939 5.13 -12.84 19.32
CA ALA A 939 6.23 -13.02 18.36
C ALA A 939 6.70 -11.71 17.67
N LEU A 940 6.03 -10.58 17.90
CA LEU A 940 6.44 -9.24 17.47
C LEU A 940 7.08 -8.43 18.62
N VAL A 941 7.19 -8.97 19.83
CA VAL A 941 7.78 -8.30 21.01
C VAL A 941 9.29 -8.50 21.05
N GLU A 942 10.02 -7.41 21.26
CA GLU A 942 11.49 -7.42 21.34
C GLU A 942 11.94 -8.08 22.65
N GLY A 943 12.80 -9.10 22.55
CA GLY A 943 13.31 -9.84 23.70
C GLY A 943 12.28 -10.75 24.39
N SER A 944 11.19 -11.10 23.70
CA SER A 944 10.29 -12.18 24.11
C SER A 944 10.83 -13.54 23.66
N GLU A 945 10.65 -14.59 24.46
CA GLU A 945 11.05 -15.95 24.10
C GLU A 945 10.37 -16.40 22.79
N MET A 946 9.10 -16.00 22.61
CA MET A 946 8.27 -16.30 21.44
C MET A 946 8.90 -15.82 20.11
N SER A 947 9.58 -14.66 20.07
CA SER A 947 10.20 -14.15 18.84
C SER A 947 11.53 -14.85 18.50
N VAL A 948 12.18 -15.47 19.49
CA VAL A 948 13.44 -16.21 19.32
C VAL A 948 13.20 -17.69 18.96
N LEU A 949 12.01 -18.25 19.20
CA LEU A 949 11.65 -19.63 18.84
C LEU A 949 11.98 -19.99 17.38
N ARG A 950 12.38 -21.24 17.14
CA ARG A 950 12.64 -21.82 15.80
C ARG A 950 12.16 -23.28 15.78
N GLU A 951 11.90 -23.83 14.59
CA GLU A 951 11.49 -25.23 14.44
C GLU A 951 12.57 -26.16 15.06
N GLY A 952 12.16 -27.05 15.97
CA GLY A 952 13.07 -27.93 16.71
C GLY A 952 13.69 -27.33 17.98
N SER A 953 13.25 -26.13 18.41
CA SER A 953 13.54 -25.61 19.76
C SER A 953 13.08 -26.59 20.85
N PRO A 954 13.82 -26.75 21.97
CA PRO A 954 13.35 -27.54 23.12
C PRO A 954 12.20 -26.85 23.89
N MET A 955 11.97 -25.56 23.64
CA MET A 955 10.89 -24.75 24.23
C MET A 955 9.71 -24.68 23.26
N THR A 956 8.50 -24.96 23.75
CA THR A 956 7.26 -24.89 22.95
C THR A 956 6.64 -23.49 22.99
N PRO A 957 5.73 -23.14 22.03
CA PRO A 957 4.99 -21.87 22.07
C PRO A 957 4.18 -21.68 23.35
N GLU A 958 3.61 -22.76 23.90
CA GLU A 958 2.81 -22.74 25.13
C GLU A 958 3.69 -22.43 26.35
N TYR A 959 4.90 -22.99 26.40
CA TYR A 959 5.87 -22.66 27.44
C TYR A 959 6.28 -21.19 27.35
N ALA A 960 6.69 -20.73 26.17
CA ALA A 960 7.11 -19.34 25.93
C ALA A 960 5.96 -18.33 26.16
N TRP A 961 4.71 -18.75 25.94
CA TRP A 961 3.53 -17.97 26.29
C TRP A 961 3.33 -17.92 27.81
N ALA A 962 3.33 -19.05 28.52
CA ALA A 962 3.11 -19.09 29.96
C ALA A 962 4.17 -18.31 30.75
N HIS A 963 5.44 -18.38 30.34
CA HIS A 963 6.60 -17.72 30.97
C HIS A 963 6.88 -16.30 30.43
N ARG A 964 6.03 -15.78 29.52
CA ARG A 964 6.11 -14.38 29.07
C ARG A 964 6.12 -13.44 30.27
N GLU A 965 6.83 -12.32 30.19
CA GLU A 965 6.69 -11.28 31.22
C GLU A 965 5.27 -10.70 31.18
N GLY A 966 4.59 -10.61 32.33
CA GLY A 966 3.34 -9.86 32.48
C GLY A 966 3.56 -8.35 32.33
N ARG A 967 2.50 -7.57 32.07
CA ARG A 967 2.62 -6.13 31.81
C ARG A 967 3.36 -5.39 32.92
N ARG A 968 3.15 -5.74 34.20
CA ARG A 968 3.84 -5.16 35.36
C ARG A 968 5.35 -5.36 35.30
N LYS A 969 5.81 -6.57 34.96
CA LYS A 969 7.23 -6.94 34.80
C LYS A 969 7.85 -6.26 33.58
N ARG A 970 7.16 -6.26 32.43
CA ARG A 970 7.55 -5.49 31.21
C ARG A 970 7.78 -4.01 31.50
N TYR A 971 6.88 -3.42 32.30
CA TYR A 971 6.95 -2.01 32.72
C TYR A 971 7.75 -1.76 34.00
N ARG A 972 8.39 -2.78 34.58
CA ARG A 972 9.21 -2.70 35.79
C ARG A 972 8.48 -2.04 36.99
N ASN A 973 7.18 -2.29 37.12
CA ASN A 973 6.27 -1.66 38.09
C ASN A 973 6.19 -0.11 37.99
N GLN A 974 6.50 0.47 36.82
CA GLN A 974 6.38 1.90 36.55
C GLN A 974 5.18 2.20 35.65
N ARG A 975 4.50 3.33 35.91
CA ARG A 975 3.29 3.73 35.19
C ARG A 975 3.54 4.17 33.74
N VAL A 976 4.71 4.76 33.48
CA VAL A 976 5.15 5.21 32.16
C VAL A 976 6.66 4.95 32.03
N GLY A 977 7.19 5.02 30.81
CA GLY A 977 8.60 4.83 30.49
C GLY A 977 8.85 3.92 29.30
N GLY A 978 7.80 3.37 28.66
CA GLY A 978 7.89 2.52 27.48
C GLY A 978 7.73 3.29 26.17
N THR A 979 7.29 2.56 25.14
CA THR A 979 7.05 3.05 23.77
C THR A 979 6.10 4.26 23.73
N ILE A 980 6.50 5.32 23.02
CA ILE A 980 5.68 6.52 22.79
C ILE A 980 4.92 6.39 21.47
N VAL A 981 5.63 6.02 20.39
CA VAL A 981 5.09 5.97 19.03
C VAL A 981 5.59 4.73 18.29
N VAL A 982 4.66 4.02 17.64
CA VAL A 982 4.97 3.08 16.55
C VAL A 982 4.45 3.68 15.24
N HIS A 983 5.29 3.74 14.22
CA HIS A 983 5.00 4.39 12.94
C HIS A 983 5.07 3.41 11.75
N PHE A 984 4.84 3.91 10.53
CA PHE A 984 4.84 3.18 9.27
C PHE A 984 3.78 2.07 9.22
N ILE A 985 2.64 2.28 9.89
CA ILE A 985 1.59 1.27 10.04
C ILE A 985 0.70 1.27 8.78
N LYS A 986 1.28 0.87 7.64
CA LYS A 986 0.65 0.96 6.31
C LYS A 986 -0.55 0.00 6.12
N LYS A 987 -0.84 -0.91 7.06
CA LYS A 987 -1.98 -1.84 7.02
C LYS A 987 -2.85 -1.73 8.28
N HIS A 988 -4.17 -1.90 8.14
CA HIS A 988 -5.09 -1.88 9.29
C HIS A 988 -4.85 -3.06 10.25
N MET A 989 -4.48 -4.24 9.75
CA MET A 989 -4.06 -5.36 10.61
C MET A 989 -2.86 -5.00 11.50
N TRP A 990 -1.83 -4.33 10.98
CA TRP A 990 -0.66 -3.91 11.76
C TRP A 990 -1.02 -2.89 12.87
N PHE A 991 -2.07 -2.10 12.65
CA PHE A 991 -2.60 -1.15 13.63
C PHE A 991 -3.32 -1.87 14.77
N LEU A 992 -3.99 -2.99 14.46
CA LEU A 992 -4.60 -3.87 15.46
C LEU A 992 -3.55 -4.76 16.17
N GLU A 993 -2.51 -5.23 15.48
CA GLU A 993 -1.36 -5.90 16.10
C GLU A 993 -0.66 -4.99 17.13
N THR A 994 -0.46 -3.71 16.77
CA THR A 994 0.09 -2.70 17.67
C THR A 994 -0.85 -2.41 18.86
N ALA A 995 -2.16 -2.37 18.65
CA ALA A 995 -3.13 -2.22 19.73
C ALA A 995 -3.08 -3.42 20.70
N LEU A 996 -3.09 -4.64 20.18
CA LEU A 996 -2.99 -5.87 20.99
C LEU A 996 -1.68 -5.93 21.77
N ALA A 997 -0.56 -5.45 21.20
CA ALA A 997 0.74 -5.46 21.87
C ALA A 997 0.89 -4.38 22.96
N LEU A 998 0.31 -3.18 22.79
CA LEU A 998 0.57 -2.03 23.66
C LEU A 998 -0.59 -1.61 24.58
N LEU A 999 -1.84 -1.97 24.21
CA LEU A 999 -3.05 -1.63 24.96
C LEU A 999 -3.60 -2.84 25.74
N GLU A 1000 -3.58 -4.03 25.15
CA GLU A 1000 -4.16 -5.25 25.71
C GLU A 1000 -3.13 -6.12 26.46
N GLY A 1001 -3.57 -7.28 26.95
CA GLY A 1001 -2.76 -8.24 27.70
C GLY A 1001 -2.88 -8.15 29.23
N ASP A 1002 -2.22 -9.08 29.91
CA ASP A 1002 -2.41 -9.33 31.34
C ASP A 1002 -1.41 -8.55 32.21
N GLU A 1003 -1.84 -8.17 33.43
CA GLU A 1003 -0.97 -7.45 34.37
C GLU A 1003 0.18 -8.32 34.90
N LYS A 1004 -0.12 -9.60 35.15
CA LYS A 1004 0.83 -10.68 35.45
C LYS A 1004 0.64 -11.81 34.44
N SER A 1005 1.68 -12.57 34.13
CA SER A 1005 1.54 -13.78 33.33
C SER A 1005 1.06 -14.97 34.15
N GLU A 1006 0.68 -16.06 33.47
CA GLU A 1006 0.25 -17.31 34.11
C GLU A 1006 1.33 -17.84 35.06
N HIS A 1007 2.60 -17.87 34.63
CA HIS A 1007 3.72 -18.27 35.48
C HIS A 1007 3.93 -17.36 36.69
N GLU A 1008 3.90 -16.04 36.49
CA GLU A 1008 4.03 -15.06 37.59
C GLU A 1008 2.95 -15.24 38.66
N MET A 1009 1.70 -15.55 38.25
CA MET A 1009 0.62 -15.85 39.18
C MET A 1009 0.83 -17.15 39.97
N PHE A 1010 1.50 -18.16 39.41
CA PHE A 1010 1.89 -19.36 40.16
C PHE A 1010 3.04 -19.06 41.13
N GLU A 1011 4.06 -18.28 40.74
CA GLU A 1011 5.15 -17.83 41.63
C GLU A 1011 4.58 -17.12 42.88
N ASP A 1012 3.65 -16.16 42.71
CA ASP A 1012 2.99 -15.46 43.82
C ASP A 1012 2.21 -16.40 44.76
N HIS A 1013 1.64 -17.49 44.23
CA HIS A 1013 0.86 -18.45 45.02
C HIS A 1013 1.74 -19.43 45.82
N GLU A 1014 2.94 -19.76 45.35
CA GLU A 1014 3.90 -20.57 46.11
C GLU A 1014 4.60 -19.74 47.21
N ASP A 1015 5.11 -18.54 46.90
CA ASP A 1015 5.72 -17.64 47.90
C ASP A 1015 4.68 -17.14 48.93
N GLY A 1016 3.42 -16.96 48.51
CA GLY A 1016 2.31 -16.61 49.40
C GLY A 1016 1.94 -17.70 50.42
N GLY A 1017 2.41 -18.94 50.23
CA GLY A 1017 2.07 -20.09 51.07
C GLY A 1017 2.74 -20.13 52.46
N MET A 1018 3.59 -19.16 52.81
CA MET A 1018 4.30 -19.12 54.11
C MET A 1018 3.87 -17.98 55.07
N LEU A 1019 2.81 -17.23 54.79
CA LEU A 1019 2.25 -16.23 55.71
C LEU A 1019 0.73 -16.41 55.89
N GLU A 1020 0.27 -16.25 57.13
CA GLU A 1020 -0.96 -16.86 57.66
C GLU A 1020 -2.30 -16.36 57.09
N ASP A 1021 -3.30 -17.24 57.18
CA ASP A 1021 -4.72 -17.03 56.91
C ASP A 1021 -5.31 -15.70 57.47
N VAL A 1022 -5.88 -14.88 56.58
CA VAL A 1022 -7.04 -14.04 56.94
C VAL A 1022 -8.09 -14.02 55.82
N ALA A 1023 -9.26 -14.59 56.11
CA ALA A 1023 -10.56 -14.36 55.46
C ALA A 1023 -10.70 -14.63 53.94
N ALA A 1024 -10.94 -15.89 53.58
CA ALA A 1024 -11.54 -16.24 52.30
C ALA A 1024 -13.07 -15.98 52.26
N SER A 1025 -13.58 -15.43 51.16
CA SER A 1025 -14.95 -15.69 50.66
C SER A 1025 -15.10 -15.33 49.17
N PRO A 1026 -16.01 -15.97 48.42
CA PRO A 1026 -15.79 -16.20 46.98
C PRO A 1026 -16.79 -15.48 46.06
N HIS A 1027 -16.38 -15.25 44.81
CA HIS A 1027 -17.30 -15.21 43.66
C HIS A 1027 -16.59 -15.64 42.37
N TRP A 1028 -16.67 -16.93 42.03
CA TRP A 1028 -16.40 -17.42 40.68
C TRP A 1028 -17.57 -18.32 40.23
N HIS A 1029 -18.44 -17.79 39.38
CA HIS A 1029 -19.31 -18.47 38.41
C HIS A 1029 -20.50 -17.57 38.02
N VAL A 1030 -21.00 -17.77 36.78
CA VAL A 1030 -22.08 -17.02 36.11
C VAL A 1030 -21.67 -15.53 35.91
N ILE A 1031 -21.80 -14.89 34.76
CA ILE A 1031 -22.78 -15.01 33.67
C ILE A 1031 -22.09 -14.96 32.30
N GLN A 1032 -22.41 -15.92 31.42
CA GLN A 1032 -22.56 -15.65 29.98
C GLN A 1032 -24.00 -15.16 29.74
N GLN A 1033 -24.18 -14.18 28.85
CA GLN A 1033 -25.43 -13.54 28.35
C GLN A 1033 -25.64 -12.09 28.79
N GLY A 1034 -26.12 -11.27 27.84
CA GLY A 1034 -26.29 -9.82 27.97
C GLY A 1034 -25.02 -9.05 27.59
N VAL A 1035 -25.08 -7.91 26.89
CA VAL A 1035 -26.25 -7.10 26.50
C VAL A 1035 -26.14 -6.68 25.03
N ALA A 1036 -27.22 -6.92 24.27
CA ALA A 1036 -27.53 -6.11 23.10
C ALA A 1036 -28.59 -5.07 23.51
N ARG A 1037 -28.24 -3.78 23.41
CA ARG A 1037 -29.11 -2.59 23.51
C ARG A 1037 -28.38 -1.37 23.00
#